data_AF-A0A4U0H6M1-F1
#
_entry.id   AF-A0A4U0H6M1-F1
#
_cell.length_a   1.000
_cell.length_b   1.000
_cell.length_c   1.000
_cell.angle_alpha   90.00
_cell.angle_beta   90.00
_cell.angle_gamma   90.00
#
_symmetry.space_group_name_H-M   'P 1'
#
loop_
_entity.id
_entity.type
_entity.pdbx_description
1 polymer ?
#
loop_
_entity_poly.entity_id
_entity_poly.type
_entity_poly.pdbx_seq_one_letter_code
_entity_poly.pdbx_strand_id
1 'polypeptide(L)'
;MNVQTSPSFKKEAKKTVFSILVFAFTYLLLFILSIGLTAACVYAGIALIAFTPSIPTLGLGLALIASAFTILIYLIKFIFASSKTDLSHLTEISASDEPRLFTLITEIVQEVDTKFPKKVYLSHDVNASVFYDSNFWSMFLPIQKNLQIGMGLVNSVTQQELKAILAHEFGHFSQKSMKLGSYVYNVNQIIYNMLYKNESLNKMNEKWASINGYAVIFIGASAFVIKGIQKILQQLYAYININYMALSREMEFHADEIAANVAGSKALSESLLRLSFSNFALENVLSFYDERVKLNVKSQNLYTEQQFVMQFLATKNKYPFRGAFPVIELEQIKKYNKSKLNIENQWASHPSDEDRINALNRLNIIKTNTDDSPAITLFENNGAIAKQISNALFAHIQYAETPNELNPEKFTEEFIADFEKNAFDELYNGFYDNNNPVIEGLPMIDKSIFEIEVQELFNDEKVEAIYELVALKNDKEILLAIQKDEIKIKTFDYNGIKHRKDEAYLVLQKVEEEIAEKETEIRNNNIAVFRFFYTLARLQNREGELYTLYSEFVKIDKQYDEKINFYNSLIETTNFIFQTTPFDEITAHLEDLKKLEPKLKNELTALLKAPLIAEKLDESAKISLQTYTQNTLHYFNVDAYHDDNLAHLFSAINYYHQLMARQYFLKKQTILRFQKELLSSGGLT
;
A
#
# COMPACT_ATOMS: atom_id res chain seq x y z
N MET A 1 -21.89 28.72 0.93
CA MET A 1 -21.42 28.71 2.35
C MET A 1 -20.01 29.28 2.42
N ASN A 2 -19.65 30.09 3.43
CA ASN A 2 -18.33 30.71 3.55
C ASN A 2 -17.55 30.17 4.76
N VAL A 3 -16.77 29.11 4.54
CA VAL A 3 -15.85 28.54 5.53
C VAL A 3 -14.53 29.30 5.48
N GLN A 4 -14.09 29.89 6.61
CA GLN A 4 -12.88 30.70 6.62
C GLN A 4 -11.61 29.85 6.62
N THR A 5 -10.61 30.23 5.83
CA THR A 5 -9.32 29.53 5.86
C THR A 5 -8.48 29.88 7.08
N SER A 6 -7.87 28.85 7.66
CA SER A 6 -6.99 28.96 8.83
C SER A 6 -5.76 29.86 8.53
N PRO A 7 -5.15 30.47 9.57
CA PRO A 7 -3.86 31.14 9.41
C PRO A 7 -2.76 30.22 8.89
N SER A 8 -2.79 28.94 9.29
CA SER A 8 -1.86 27.90 8.83
C SER A 8 -2.00 27.65 7.34
N PHE A 9 -3.23 27.45 6.84
CA PHE A 9 -3.54 27.35 5.41
C PHE A 9 -2.94 28.51 4.62
N LYS A 10 -3.19 29.76 5.07
CA LYS A 10 -2.68 30.97 4.37
C LYS A 10 -1.15 31.02 4.35
N LYS A 11 -0.51 30.56 5.42
CA LYS A 11 0.96 30.51 5.53
C LYS A 11 1.54 29.47 4.57
N GLU A 12 1.03 28.25 4.59
CA GLU A 12 1.52 27.17 3.73
C GLU A 12 1.21 27.45 2.26
N ALA A 13 0.03 28.00 1.93
CA ALA A 13 -0.29 28.44 0.57
C ALA A 13 0.71 29.46 0.02
N LYS A 14 1.09 30.46 0.83
CA LYS A 14 2.10 31.46 0.43
C LYS A 14 3.47 30.82 0.16
N LYS A 15 3.91 29.90 1.02
CA LYS A 15 5.17 29.17 0.81
C LYS A 15 5.15 28.36 -0.48
N THR A 16 4.06 27.61 -0.73
CA THR A 16 3.99 26.76 -1.92
C THR A 16 3.95 27.60 -3.19
N VAL A 17 3.16 28.68 -3.23
CA VAL A 17 3.16 29.63 -4.35
C VAL A 17 4.56 30.24 -4.57
N PHE A 18 5.23 30.66 -3.50
CA PHE A 18 6.60 31.18 -3.60
C PHE A 18 7.56 30.13 -4.19
N SER A 19 7.49 28.87 -3.74
CA SER A 19 8.32 27.80 -4.29
C SER A 19 8.05 27.51 -5.77
N ILE A 20 6.79 27.60 -6.22
CA ILE A 20 6.42 27.49 -7.63
C ILE A 20 6.99 28.65 -8.44
N LEU A 21 6.95 29.88 -7.91
CA LEU A 21 7.53 31.05 -8.59
C LEU A 21 9.04 30.93 -8.75
N VAL A 22 9.74 30.43 -7.72
CA VAL A 22 11.19 30.14 -7.80
C VAL A 22 11.46 29.11 -8.88
N PHE A 23 10.69 28.01 -8.92
CA PHE A 23 10.84 27.00 -9.97
C PHE A 23 10.62 27.57 -11.37
N ALA A 24 9.54 28.34 -11.57
CA ALA A 24 9.23 28.95 -12.85
C ALA A 24 10.34 29.92 -13.31
N PHE A 25 10.87 30.72 -12.38
CA PHE A 25 11.98 31.63 -12.66
C PHE A 25 13.26 30.86 -13.04
N THR A 26 13.63 29.83 -12.27
CA THR A 26 14.81 29.01 -12.58
C THR A 26 14.65 28.30 -13.91
N TYR A 27 13.47 27.75 -14.21
CA TYR A 27 13.18 27.12 -15.49
C TYR A 27 13.34 28.11 -16.64
N LEU A 28 12.77 29.31 -16.53
CA LEU A 28 12.92 30.36 -17.53
C LEU A 28 14.38 30.77 -17.73
N LEU A 29 15.14 30.89 -16.64
CA LEU A 29 16.58 31.19 -16.70
C LEU A 29 17.35 30.09 -17.45
N LEU A 30 17.12 28.82 -17.12
CA LEU A 30 17.73 27.67 -17.81
C LEU A 30 17.35 27.64 -19.29
N PHE A 31 16.11 28.00 -19.61
CA PHE A 31 15.63 28.11 -20.99
C PHE A 31 16.39 29.19 -21.76
N ILE A 32 16.49 30.41 -21.21
CA ILE A 32 17.23 31.52 -21.84
C ILE A 32 18.72 31.17 -21.99
N LEU A 33 19.34 30.58 -20.98
CA LEU A 33 20.73 30.13 -21.03
C LEU A 33 20.94 29.07 -22.11
N SER A 34 19.99 28.14 -22.30
CA SER A 34 20.09 27.14 -23.37
C SER A 34 20.00 27.76 -24.77
N ILE A 35 19.14 28.76 -24.98
CA ILE A 35 19.09 29.53 -26.24
C ILE A 35 20.42 30.23 -26.50
N GLY A 36 20.98 30.90 -25.47
CA GLY A 36 22.29 31.56 -25.58
C GLY A 36 23.41 30.58 -25.91
N LEU A 37 23.41 29.40 -25.26
CA LEU A 37 24.35 28.32 -25.54
C LEU A 37 24.19 27.80 -26.97
N THR A 38 22.97 27.60 -27.45
CA THR A 38 22.71 27.19 -28.85
C THR A 38 23.26 28.20 -29.83
N ALA A 39 23.00 29.50 -29.64
CA ALA A 39 23.53 30.55 -30.50
C ALA A 39 25.07 30.56 -30.51
N ALA A 40 25.71 30.43 -29.34
CA ALA A 40 27.16 30.37 -29.22
C ALA A 40 27.76 29.13 -29.91
N CYS A 41 27.15 27.94 -29.72
CA CYS A 41 27.58 26.70 -30.37
C CYS A 41 27.37 26.72 -31.88
N VAL A 42 26.30 27.35 -32.38
CA VAL A 42 26.07 27.57 -33.81
C VAL A 42 27.16 28.46 -34.41
N TYR A 43 27.44 29.60 -33.77
CA TYR A 43 28.52 30.48 -34.21
C TYR A 43 29.89 29.78 -34.19
N ALA A 44 30.24 29.12 -33.09
CA ALA A 44 31.51 28.41 -32.95
C ALA A 44 31.63 27.23 -33.94
N GLY A 45 30.55 26.48 -34.15
CA GLY A 45 30.51 25.38 -35.12
C GLY A 45 30.74 25.87 -36.55
N ILE A 46 30.07 26.95 -36.96
CA ILE A 46 30.27 27.56 -38.29
C ILE A 46 31.68 28.12 -38.43
N ALA A 47 32.19 28.83 -37.41
CA ALA A 47 33.54 29.39 -37.42
C ALA A 47 34.61 28.30 -37.52
N LEU A 48 34.45 27.17 -36.81
CA LEU A 48 35.34 26.01 -36.89
C LEU A 48 35.39 25.41 -38.31
N ILE A 49 34.22 25.29 -38.95
CA ILE A 49 34.11 24.77 -40.32
C ILE A 49 34.75 25.74 -41.33
N ALA A 50 34.57 27.05 -41.12
CA ALA A 50 35.07 28.08 -42.02
C ALA A 50 36.60 28.29 -41.91
N PHE A 51 37.17 28.17 -40.72
CA PHE A 51 38.60 28.43 -40.48
C PHE A 51 39.51 27.34 -41.05
N THR A 52 39.09 26.07 -40.96
CA THR A 52 39.85 24.92 -41.49
C THR A 52 38.90 23.92 -42.16
N PRO A 53 38.45 24.17 -43.41
CA PRO A 53 37.47 23.31 -44.08
C PRO A 53 38.04 21.91 -44.34
N SER A 54 37.52 20.91 -43.60
CA SER A 54 37.91 19.51 -43.72
C SER A 54 36.76 18.60 -43.26
N ILE A 55 36.78 17.31 -43.63
CA ILE A 55 35.76 16.35 -43.19
C ILE A 55 35.70 16.24 -41.64
N PRO A 56 36.84 16.17 -40.91
CA PRO A 56 36.80 16.16 -39.45
C PRO A 56 36.21 17.43 -38.82
N THR A 57 36.56 18.62 -39.32
CA THR A 57 36.04 19.89 -38.79
C THR A 57 34.57 20.10 -39.12
N LEU A 58 34.09 19.59 -40.26
CA LEU A 58 32.67 19.48 -40.58
C LEU A 58 31.93 18.61 -39.56
N GLY A 59 32.46 17.41 -39.27
CA GLY A 59 31.88 16.51 -38.28
C GLY A 59 31.84 17.11 -36.87
N LEU A 60 32.94 17.73 -36.42
CA LEU A 60 33.03 18.38 -35.11
C LEU A 60 32.09 19.59 -34.99
N GLY A 61 32.03 20.44 -36.03
CA GLY A 61 31.14 21.61 -36.05
C GLY A 61 29.67 21.21 -35.99
N LEU A 62 29.26 20.21 -36.79
CA LEU A 62 27.89 19.69 -36.77
C LEU A 62 27.55 18.99 -35.43
N ALA A 63 28.48 18.24 -34.84
CA ALA A 63 28.28 17.58 -33.55
C ALA A 63 28.08 18.59 -32.41
N LEU A 64 28.85 19.69 -32.39
CA LEU A 64 28.71 20.77 -31.43
C LEU A 64 27.33 21.46 -31.55
N ILE A 65 26.88 21.72 -32.77
CA ILE A 65 25.57 22.31 -33.05
C ILE A 65 24.45 21.37 -32.58
N ALA A 66 24.51 20.10 -32.99
CA ALA A 66 23.52 19.10 -32.62
C ALA A 66 23.42 18.90 -31.10
N SER A 67 24.54 18.93 -30.39
CA SER A 67 24.61 18.85 -28.93
C SER A 67 23.86 20.01 -28.25
N ALA A 68 24.04 21.24 -28.72
CA ALA A 68 23.34 22.40 -28.17
C ALA A 68 21.84 22.40 -28.49
N PHE A 69 21.45 22.00 -29.71
CA PHE A 69 20.04 21.83 -30.07
C PHE A 69 19.37 20.73 -29.25
N THR A 70 20.08 19.67 -28.91
CA THR A 70 19.57 18.59 -28.06
C THR A 70 19.18 19.10 -26.68
N ILE A 71 20.01 19.94 -26.06
CA ILE A 71 19.72 20.57 -24.76
C ILE A 71 18.49 21.47 -24.86
N LEU A 72 18.40 22.29 -25.91
CA LEU A 72 17.25 23.17 -26.14
C LEU A 72 15.96 22.38 -26.36
N ILE A 73 15.99 21.35 -27.21
CA ILE A 73 14.85 20.45 -27.46
C ILE A 73 14.40 19.76 -26.18
N TYR A 74 15.35 19.35 -25.32
CA TYR A 74 15.04 18.75 -24.03
C TYR A 74 14.22 19.68 -23.12
N LEU A 75 14.45 20.99 -23.15
CA LEU A 75 13.63 21.96 -22.41
C LEU A 75 12.31 22.25 -23.14
N ILE A 76 12.31 22.39 -24.47
CA ILE A 76 11.10 22.70 -25.24
C ILE A 76 10.06 21.57 -25.15
N LYS A 77 10.49 20.31 -25.18
CA LYS A 77 9.56 19.16 -25.21
C LYS A 77 8.56 19.16 -24.04
N PHE A 78 8.92 19.75 -22.91
CA PHE A 78 8.06 19.84 -21.74
C PHE A 78 6.77 20.62 -21.98
N ILE A 79 6.79 21.58 -22.90
CA ILE A 79 5.61 22.36 -23.31
C ILE A 79 4.59 21.48 -24.05
N PHE A 80 5.06 20.41 -24.70
CA PHE A 80 4.24 19.50 -25.49
C PHE A 80 3.89 18.19 -24.76
N ALA A 81 4.34 18.03 -23.51
CA ALA A 81 4.01 16.86 -22.71
C ALA A 81 2.54 16.87 -22.29
N SER A 82 1.87 15.73 -22.45
CA SER A 82 0.49 15.52 -21.98
C SER A 82 0.38 14.16 -21.31
N SER A 83 -0.31 14.09 -20.18
CA SER A 83 -0.73 12.81 -19.59
C SER A 83 -2.24 12.67 -19.76
N LYS A 84 -2.66 11.57 -20.37
CA LYS A 84 -4.08 11.20 -20.44
C LYS A 84 -4.37 10.17 -19.35
N THR A 85 -5.50 10.34 -18.69
CA THR A 85 -6.01 9.35 -17.75
C THR A 85 -6.52 8.15 -18.54
N ASP A 86 -6.14 6.93 -18.13
CA ASP A 86 -6.76 5.74 -18.67
C ASP A 86 -8.17 5.59 -18.09
N LEU A 87 -9.18 5.49 -18.96
CA LEU A 87 -10.59 5.38 -18.60
C LEU A 87 -11.14 3.99 -18.90
N SER A 88 -10.30 3.05 -19.35
CA SER A 88 -10.71 1.71 -19.80
C SER A 88 -11.46 0.91 -18.72
N HIS A 89 -11.10 1.12 -17.46
CA HIS A 89 -11.68 0.47 -16.28
C HIS A 89 -12.92 1.19 -15.71
N LEU A 90 -13.33 2.32 -16.31
CA LEU A 90 -14.43 3.16 -15.81
C LEU A 90 -15.67 3.06 -16.68
N THR A 91 -16.85 3.06 -16.04
CA THR A 91 -18.14 3.09 -16.72
C THR A 91 -18.75 4.48 -16.63
N GLU A 92 -18.90 5.18 -17.76
CA GLU A 92 -19.58 6.48 -17.81
C GLU A 92 -21.10 6.31 -17.62
N ILE A 93 -21.69 7.15 -16.76
CA ILE A 93 -23.14 7.19 -16.52
C ILE A 93 -23.70 8.58 -16.77
N SER A 94 -25.00 8.67 -17.09
CA SER A 94 -25.70 9.92 -17.35
C SER A 94 -26.93 10.11 -16.46
N ALA A 95 -27.46 11.33 -16.42
CA ALA A 95 -28.63 11.67 -15.62
C ALA A 95 -29.91 10.92 -16.05
N SER A 96 -29.98 10.44 -17.29
CA SER A 96 -31.09 9.58 -17.76
C SER A 96 -30.96 8.15 -17.24
N ASP A 97 -29.74 7.69 -16.96
CA ASP A 97 -29.49 6.34 -16.46
C ASP A 97 -29.73 6.28 -14.94
N GLU A 98 -29.24 7.28 -14.20
CA GLU A 98 -29.28 7.30 -12.73
C GLU A 98 -29.78 8.65 -12.16
N PRO A 99 -31.07 9.00 -12.33
CA PRO A 99 -31.60 10.33 -12.01
C PRO A 99 -31.51 10.70 -10.52
N ARG A 100 -31.66 9.75 -9.61
CA ARG A 100 -31.59 9.99 -8.15
C ARG A 100 -30.18 10.36 -7.71
N LEU A 101 -29.17 9.63 -8.18
CA LEU A 101 -27.77 9.97 -7.94
C LEU A 101 -27.40 11.35 -8.49
N PHE A 102 -27.82 11.67 -9.72
CA PHE A 102 -27.55 12.98 -10.32
C PHE A 102 -28.27 14.12 -9.59
N THR A 103 -29.44 13.86 -9.00
CA THR A 103 -30.14 14.83 -8.14
C THR A 103 -29.32 15.10 -6.88
N LEU A 104 -28.85 14.05 -6.19
CA LEU A 104 -27.97 14.20 -5.02
C LEU A 104 -26.70 14.99 -5.36
N ILE A 105 -26.02 14.67 -6.46
CA ILE A 105 -24.83 15.40 -6.91
C ILE A 105 -25.16 16.88 -7.15
N THR A 106 -26.31 17.16 -7.79
CA THR A 106 -26.75 18.52 -8.07
C THR A 106 -26.99 19.32 -6.79
N GLU A 107 -27.65 18.72 -5.80
CA GLU A 107 -27.86 19.33 -4.49
C GLU A 107 -26.54 19.68 -3.81
N ILE A 108 -25.60 18.73 -3.79
CA ILE A 108 -24.28 18.95 -3.15
C ILE A 108 -23.53 20.08 -3.86
N VAL A 109 -23.49 20.08 -5.19
CA VAL A 109 -22.81 21.10 -5.99
C VAL A 109 -23.39 22.50 -5.70
N GLN A 110 -24.71 22.60 -5.51
CA GLN A 110 -25.39 23.85 -5.14
C GLN A 110 -25.06 24.28 -3.70
N GLU A 111 -25.08 23.36 -2.74
CA GLU A 111 -24.78 23.66 -1.32
C GLU A 111 -23.30 24.08 -1.13
N VAL A 112 -22.38 23.39 -1.80
CA VAL A 112 -20.93 23.63 -1.75
C VAL A 112 -20.50 24.86 -2.54
N ASP A 113 -21.34 25.38 -3.44
CA ASP A 113 -21.03 26.48 -4.37
C ASP A 113 -19.84 26.13 -5.30
N THR A 114 -20.00 25.05 -6.06
CA THR A 114 -19.02 24.59 -7.07
C THR A 114 -19.67 24.34 -8.43
N LYS A 115 -18.88 23.86 -9.40
CA LYS A 115 -19.37 23.50 -10.74
C LYS A 115 -19.72 22.01 -10.80
N PHE A 116 -20.78 21.69 -11.52
CA PHE A 116 -21.15 20.30 -11.83
C PHE A 116 -20.01 19.61 -12.61
N PRO A 117 -19.71 18.33 -12.32
CA PRO A 117 -18.67 17.59 -13.04
C PRO A 117 -19.01 17.45 -14.52
N LYS A 118 -17.98 17.41 -15.38
CA LYS A 118 -18.15 17.23 -16.82
C LYS A 118 -18.76 15.88 -17.17
N LYS A 119 -18.28 14.84 -16.49
CA LYS A 119 -18.70 13.44 -16.65
C LYS A 119 -18.66 12.76 -15.29
N VAL A 120 -19.55 11.78 -15.10
CA VAL A 120 -19.61 10.93 -13.91
C VAL A 120 -19.30 9.51 -14.34
N TYR A 121 -18.37 8.88 -13.62
CA TYR A 121 -17.88 7.54 -13.87
C TYR A 121 -18.09 6.66 -12.65
N LEU A 122 -18.37 5.38 -12.89
CA LEU A 122 -18.37 4.33 -11.89
C LEU A 122 -17.09 3.51 -12.00
N SER A 123 -16.48 3.19 -10.86
CA SER A 123 -15.36 2.25 -10.74
C SER A 123 -15.72 1.11 -9.79
N HIS A 124 -14.85 0.11 -9.65
CA HIS A 124 -15.09 -0.99 -8.73
C HIS A 124 -14.75 -0.66 -7.26
N ASP A 125 -13.95 0.38 -7.04
CA ASP A 125 -13.25 0.67 -5.79
C ASP A 125 -14.15 1.03 -4.60
N VAL A 126 -13.56 1.05 -3.41
CA VAL A 126 -14.12 1.70 -2.21
C VAL A 126 -13.56 3.13 -2.10
N ASN A 127 -13.82 3.95 -3.13
CA ASN A 127 -13.35 5.32 -3.18
C ASN A 127 -14.28 6.23 -3.98
N ALA A 128 -14.21 7.54 -3.75
CA ALA A 128 -14.73 8.57 -4.64
C ALA A 128 -13.62 9.58 -4.89
N SER A 129 -13.51 10.08 -6.12
CA SER A 129 -12.51 11.10 -6.42
C SER A 129 -12.92 12.00 -7.57
N VAL A 130 -12.33 13.19 -7.59
CA VAL A 130 -12.46 14.11 -8.72
C VAL A 130 -11.15 14.19 -9.47
N PHE A 131 -11.17 13.85 -10.76
CA PHE A 131 -9.97 13.78 -11.59
C PHE A 131 -10.11 14.60 -12.88
N TYR A 132 -8.99 14.83 -13.56
CA TYR A 132 -8.94 15.56 -14.82
C TYR A 132 -7.63 15.25 -15.56
N ASP A 133 -7.66 15.39 -16.89
CA ASP A 133 -6.44 15.30 -17.68
C ASP A 133 -5.55 16.53 -17.47
N SER A 134 -4.24 16.29 -17.34
CA SER A 134 -3.27 17.38 -17.19
C SER A 134 -2.40 17.50 -18.44
N ASN A 135 -2.28 18.72 -18.94
CA ASN A 135 -1.34 19.11 -19.98
C ASN A 135 -0.60 20.39 -19.55
N PHE A 136 0.49 20.77 -20.22
CA PHE A 136 1.23 21.97 -19.86
C PHE A 136 0.35 23.23 -19.75
N TRP A 137 -0.60 23.41 -20.68
CA TRP A 137 -1.52 24.56 -20.71
C TRP A 137 -2.50 24.63 -19.54
N SER A 138 -2.69 23.50 -18.85
CA SER A 138 -3.51 23.38 -17.65
C SER A 138 -2.95 24.19 -16.47
N MET A 139 -1.68 24.60 -16.52
CA MET A 139 -1.10 25.57 -15.58
C MET A 139 -1.68 26.98 -15.75
N PHE A 140 -2.30 27.31 -16.88
CA PHE A 140 -2.76 28.67 -17.18
C PHE A 140 -4.27 28.75 -17.43
N LEU A 141 -4.92 27.64 -17.75
CA LEU A 141 -6.34 27.57 -18.11
C LEU A 141 -7.14 26.71 -17.13
N PRO A 142 -8.38 27.09 -16.77
CA PRO A 142 -9.25 26.26 -15.95
C PRO A 142 -9.62 24.94 -16.66
N ILE A 143 -9.57 23.83 -15.92
CA ILE A 143 -9.93 22.50 -16.45
C ILE A 143 -11.28 22.07 -15.89
N GLN A 144 -12.09 21.45 -16.75
CA GLN A 144 -13.31 20.77 -16.32
C GLN A 144 -12.97 19.42 -15.72
N LYS A 145 -13.59 19.08 -14.59
CA LYS A 145 -13.26 17.88 -13.82
C LYS A 145 -14.31 16.79 -14.02
N ASN A 146 -13.88 15.54 -13.94
CA ASN A 146 -14.74 14.37 -13.93
C ASN A 146 -14.89 13.88 -12.49
N LEU A 147 -16.01 13.23 -12.20
CA LEU A 147 -16.25 12.57 -10.91
C LEU A 147 -16.18 11.06 -11.12
N GLN A 148 -15.47 10.37 -10.23
CA GLN A 148 -15.45 8.92 -10.11
C GLN A 148 -16.13 8.53 -8.80
N ILE A 149 -17.06 7.58 -8.86
CA ILE A 149 -17.72 7.00 -7.69
C ILE A 149 -17.53 5.49 -7.74
N GLY A 150 -16.87 4.93 -6.75
CA GLY A 150 -16.66 3.50 -6.63
C GLY A 150 -17.94 2.79 -6.19
N MET A 151 -18.29 1.70 -6.85
CA MET A 151 -19.43 0.87 -6.45
C MET A 151 -19.19 0.16 -5.12
N GLY A 152 -17.94 -0.18 -4.79
CA GLY A 152 -17.57 -0.72 -3.48
C GLY A 152 -17.80 0.28 -2.35
N LEU A 153 -17.65 1.58 -2.64
CA LEU A 153 -17.99 2.68 -1.72
C LEU A 153 -19.51 2.77 -1.54
N VAL A 154 -20.25 2.93 -2.63
CA VAL A 154 -21.72 3.05 -2.60
C VAL A 154 -22.38 1.88 -1.86
N ASN A 155 -21.82 0.68 -2.01
CA ASN A 155 -22.34 -0.53 -1.37
C ASN A 155 -22.06 -0.60 0.15
N SER A 156 -21.24 0.29 0.71
CA SER A 156 -20.79 0.23 2.10
C SER A 156 -21.16 1.46 2.96
N VAL A 157 -21.87 2.42 2.38
CA VAL A 157 -22.24 3.67 3.07
C VAL A 157 -23.72 3.99 2.94
N THR A 158 -24.23 4.82 3.85
CA THR A 158 -25.57 5.42 3.75
C THR A 158 -25.59 6.56 2.73
N GLN A 159 -26.78 6.99 2.30
CA GLN A 159 -26.93 8.16 1.44
C GLN A 159 -26.34 9.42 2.09
N GLN A 160 -26.53 9.61 3.40
CA GLN A 160 -25.97 10.74 4.14
C GLN A 160 -24.44 10.72 4.19
N GLU A 161 -23.84 9.54 4.39
CA GLU A 161 -22.39 9.35 4.36
C GLU A 161 -21.84 9.57 2.94
N LEU A 162 -22.49 9.05 1.90
CA LEU A 162 -22.11 9.33 0.51
C LEU A 162 -22.20 10.84 0.21
N LYS A 163 -23.25 11.52 0.72
CA LYS A 163 -23.39 12.98 0.62
C LYS A 163 -22.20 13.68 1.28
N ALA A 164 -21.75 13.22 2.45
CA ALA A 164 -20.60 13.76 3.16
C ALA A 164 -19.29 13.59 2.37
N ILE A 165 -19.04 12.39 1.85
CA ILE A 165 -17.85 12.06 1.06
C ILE A 165 -17.81 12.89 -0.23
N LEU A 166 -18.90 12.94 -0.98
CA LEU A 166 -18.98 13.75 -2.20
C LEU A 166 -18.86 15.26 -1.90
N ALA A 167 -19.42 15.73 -0.78
CA ALA A 167 -19.24 17.12 -0.35
C ALA A 167 -17.78 17.44 0.02
N HIS A 168 -17.05 16.49 0.59
CA HIS A 168 -15.61 16.61 0.84
C HIS A 168 -14.85 16.73 -0.48
N GLU A 169 -15.08 15.81 -1.43
CA GLU A 169 -14.46 15.83 -2.76
C GLU A 169 -14.72 17.16 -3.49
N PHE A 170 -15.96 17.64 -3.46
CA PHE A 170 -16.30 18.94 -4.05
C PHE A 170 -15.75 20.13 -3.26
N GLY A 171 -15.53 19.97 -1.95
CA GLY A 171 -14.94 20.94 -1.05
C GLY A 171 -13.56 21.41 -1.51
N HIS A 172 -12.72 20.50 -2.02
CA HIS A 172 -11.40 20.80 -2.59
C HIS A 172 -11.41 21.78 -3.76
N PHE A 173 -12.57 22.01 -4.39
CA PHE A 173 -12.73 22.89 -5.55
C PHE A 173 -13.65 24.08 -5.30
N SER A 174 -14.24 24.13 -4.11
CA SER A 174 -15.14 25.19 -3.67
C SER A 174 -14.39 26.48 -3.32
N GLN A 175 -15.09 27.61 -3.19
CA GLN A 175 -14.54 28.88 -2.69
C GLN A 175 -13.28 29.41 -3.43
N LYS A 176 -12.82 30.62 -3.12
CA LYS A 176 -11.62 31.20 -3.79
C LYS A 176 -10.31 30.63 -3.26
N SER A 177 -10.28 30.25 -1.99
CA SER A 177 -9.11 29.72 -1.30
C SER A 177 -8.75 28.30 -1.72
N MET A 178 -9.72 27.38 -1.81
CA MET A 178 -9.41 26.01 -2.25
C MET A 178 -9.04 25.96 -3.74
N LYS A 179 -9.58 26.86 -4.58
CA LYS A 179 -9.13 27.02 -5.98
C LYS A 179 -7.63 27.28 -6.11
N LEU A 180 -7.02 28.00 -5.18
CA LEU A 180 -5.56 28.18 -5.14
C LEU A 180 -4.87 26.87 -4.80
N GLY A 181 -5.41 26.11 -3.83
CA GLY A 181 -4.91 24.78 -3.47
C GLY A 181 -4.96 23.80 -4.65
N SER A 182 -6.11 23.67 -5.32
CA SER A 182 -6.23 22.78 -6.49
C SER A 182 -5.36 23.25 -7.68
N TYR A 183 -5.15 24.57 -7.83
CA TYR A 183 -4.18 25.09 -8.80
C TYR A 183 -2.75 24.64 -8.47
N VAL A 184 -2.34 24.79 -7.21
CA VAL A 184 -1.02 24.37 -6.73
C VAL A 184 -0.83 22.86 -6.92
N TYR A 185 -1.83 22.04 -6.60
CA TYR A 185 -1.81 20.60 -6.86
C TYR A 185 -1.58 20.30 -8.34
N ASN A 186 -2.34 20.94 -9.23
CA ASN A 186 -2.20 20.76 -10.67
C ASN A 186 -0.78 21.12 -11.16
N VAL A 187 -0.25 22.27 -10.74
CA VAL A 187 1.12 22.67 -11.10
C VAL A 187 2.14 21.67 -10.56
N ASN A 188 1.98 21.19 -9.32
CA ASN A 188 2.86 20.18 -8.73
C ASN A 188 2.85 18.87 -9.54
N GLN A 189 1.67 18.37 -9.93
CA GLN A 189 1.52 17.17 -10.76
C GLN A 189 2.13 17.33 -12.16
N ILE A 190 1.97 18.49 -12.79
CA ILE A 190 2.56 18.72 -14.11
C ILE A 190 4.10 18.77 -14.01
N ILE A 191 4.66 19.43 -12.98
CA ILE A 191 6.11 19.43 -12.75
C ILE A 191 6.61 18.00 -12.50
N TYR A 192 5.89 17.20 -11.71
CA TYR A 192 6.24 15.79 -11.50
C TYR A 192 6.25 15.00 -12.81
N ASN A 193 5.16 15.05 -13.57
CA ASN A 193 5.05 14.33 -14.84
C ASN A 193 6.14 14.76 -15.83
N MET A 194 6.47 16.06 -15.85
CA MET A 194 7.56 16.63 -16.66
C MET A 194 8.93 16.02 -16.31
N LEU A 195 9.22 15.82 -15.03
CA LEU A 195 10.53 15.38 -14.55
C LEU A 195 10.70 13.85 -14.53
N TYR A 196 9.64 13.09 -14.28
CA TYR A 196 9.73 11.65 -13.97
C TYR A 196 9.07 10.72 -15.00
N LYS A 197 7.98 11.10 -15.67
CA LYS A 197 7.29 10.23 -16.66
C LYS A 197 7.88 10.32 -18.08
N ASN A 198 9.20 10.46 -18.19
CA ASN A 198 9.87 10.89 -19.42
C ASN A 198 10.66 9.77 -20.12
N GLU A 199 9.97 8.91 -20.88
CA GLU A 199 10.59 7.85 -21.70
C GLU A 199 11.58 8.36 -22.76
N SER A 200 11.57 9.66 -23.07
CA SER A 200 12.38 10.22 -24.17
C SER A 200 13.89 10.20 -23.89
N LEU A 201 14.32 10.29 -22.63
CA LEU A 201 15.76 10.25 -22.31
C LEU A 201 16.36 8.88 -22.59
N ASN A 202 15.65 7.82 -22.23
CA ASN A 202 16.08 6.43 -22.45
C ASN A 202 16.12 6.12 -23.96
N LYS A 203 15.05 6.48 -24.69
CA LYS A 203 14.99 6.32 -26.16
C LYS A 203 16.03 7.17 -26.91
N MET A 204 16.44 8.32 -26.37
CA MET A 204 17.53 9.13 -26.93
C MET A 204 18.90 8.48 -26.68
N ASN A 205 19.14 7.95 -25.48
CA ASN A 205 20.38 7.25 -25.14
C ASN A 205 20.59 5.99 -26.01
N GLU A 206 19.53 5.21 -26.28
CA GLU A 206 19.61 4.03 -27.17
C GLU A 206 20.03 4.41 -28.59
N LYS A 207 19.48 5.50 -29.15
CA LYS A 207 19.87 6.03 -30.47
C LYS A 207 21.28 6.64 -30.49
N TRP A 208 21.81 7.03 -29.33
CA TRP A 208 23.15 7.61 -29.20
C TRP A 208 24.24 6.56 -29.03
N ALA A 209 23.92 5.42 -28.42
CA ALA A 209 24.83 4.29 -28.25
C ALA A 209 25.29 3.68 -29.59
N SER A 210 24.53 3.87 -30.67
CA SER A 210 24.89 3.41 -32.02
C SER A 210 25.81 4.37 -32.80
N ILE A 211 26.18 5.53 -32.24
CA ILE A 211 27.00 6.53 -32.94
C ILE A 211 28.49 6.34 -32.60
N ASN A 212 29.30 6.02 -33.61
CA ASN A 212 30.76 5.89 -33.49
C ASN A 212 31.49 7.18 -33.93
N GLY A 213 32.63 7.49 -33.30
CA GLY A 213 33.54 8.57 -33.70
C GLY A 213 33.50 9.81 -32.81
N TYR A 214 33.97 10.96 -33.34
CA TYR A 214 34.16 12.21 -32.57
C TYR A 214 32.86 12.81 -31.96
N ALA A 215 31.68 12.37 -32.41
CA ALA A 215 30.38 12.83 -31.91
C ALA A 215 30.08 12.36 -30.47
N VAL A 216 30.71 11.27 -30.00
CA VAL A 216 30.48 10.69 -28.66
C VAL A 216 30.79 11.70 -27.54
N ILE A 217 31.83 12.52 -27.70
CA ILE A 217 32.22 13.52 -26.70
C ILE A 217 31.14 14.60 -26.56
N PHE A 218 30.55 15.06 -27.67
CA PHE A 218 29.50 16.09 -27.66
C PHE A 218 28.16 15.56 -27.17
N ILE A 219 27.85 14.29 -27.45
CA ILE A 219 26.71 13.58 -26.87
C ILE A 219 26.88 13.49 -25.36
N GLY A 220 28.04 13.01 -24.87
CA GLY A 220 28.34 12.94 -23.44
C GLY A 220 28.25 14.30 -22.74
N ALA A 221 28.73 15.37 -23.38
CA ALA A 221 28.60 16.74 -22.88
C ALA A 221 27.13 17.19 -22.77
N SER A 222 26.32 16.96 -23.80
CA SER A 222 24.88 17.29 -23.74
C SER A 222 24.16 16.49 -22.66
N ALA A 223 24.46 15.20 -22.52
CA ALA A 223 23.88 14.34 -21.50
C ALA A 223 24.27 14.81 -20.09
N PHE A 224 25.52 15.24 -19.88
CA PHE A 224 25.97 15.79 -18.61
C PHE A 224 25.22 17.08 -18.25
N VAL A 225 25.06 18.01 -19.20
CA VAL A 225 24.30 19.26 -18.99
C VAL A 225 22.84 18.96 -18.70
N ILE A 226 22.22 18.06 -19.46
CA ILE A 226 20.82 17.64 -19.26
C ILE A 226 20.63 17.00 -17.87
N LYS A 227 21.53 16.11 -17.44
CA LYS A 227 21.50 15.53 -16.07
C LYS A 227 21.65 16.62 -15.00
N GLY A 228 22.50 17.63 -15.23
CA GLY A 228 22.63 18.78 -14.35
C GLY A 228 21.34 19.59 -14.23
N ILE A 229 20.72 19.94 -15.36
CA ILE A 229 19.40 20.60 -15.43
C ILE A 229 18.35 19.77 -14.69
N GLN A 230 18.28 18.47 -14.96
CA GLN A 230 17.32 17.57 -14.34
C GLN A 230 17.50 17.54 -12.82
N LYS A 231 18.73 17.43 -12.32
CA LYS A 231 19.03 17.45 -10.88
C LYS A 231 18.60 18.76 -10.21
N ILE A 232 18.85 19.91 -10.84
CA ILE A 232 18.41 21.21 -10.33
C ILE A 232 16.89 21.26 -10.22
N LEU A 233 16.18 20.88 -11.30
CA LEU A 233 14.72 20.90 -11.32
C LEU A 233 14.11 19.89 -10.34
N GLN A 234 14.70 18.70 -10.17
CA GLN A 234 14.27 17.70 -9.19
C GLN A 234 14.43 18.19 -7.74
N GLN A 235 15.53 18.89 -7.42
CA GLN A 235 15.73 19.47 -6.10
C GLN A 235 14.70 20.57 -5.79
N LEU A 236 14.41 21.43 -6.77
CA LEU A 236 13.38 22.45 -6.63
C LEU A 236 11.98 21.82 -6.51
N TYR A 237 11.70 20.77 -7.28
CA TYR A 237 10.47 20.00 -7.16
C TYR A 237 10.32 19.37 -5.77
N ALA A 238 11.36 18.76 -5.21
CA ALA A 238 11.31 18.20 -3.86
C ALA A 238 10.93 19.27 -2.83
N TYR A 239 11.45 20.49 -2.96
CA TYR A 239 11.08 21.62 -2.10
C TYR A 239 9.63 22.07 -2.30
N ILE A 240 9.16 22.18 -3.55
CA ILE A 240 7.75 22.47 -3.86
C ILE A 240 6.85 21.40 -3.24
N ASN A 241 7.18 20.12 -3.43
CA ASN A 241 6.37 19.00 -3.00
C ASN A 241 6.21 18.99 -1.47
N ILE A 242 7.28 19.22 -0.69
CA ILE A 242 7.17 19.32 0.78
C ILE A 242 6.21 20.44 1.21
N ASN A 243 6.33 21.63 0.60
CA ASN A 243 5.42 22.74 0.90
C ASN A 243 3.98 22.42 0.46
N TYR A 244 3.82 21.75 -0.68
CA TYR A 244 2.52 21.30 -1.17
C TYR A 244 1.89 20.27 -0.22
N MET A 245 2.64 19.28 0.29
CA MET A 245 2.13 18.31 1.27
C MET A 245 1.61 19.00 2.53
N ALA A 246 2.30 20.02 3.03
CA ALA A 246 1.83 20.81 4.17
C ALA A 246 0.53 21.58 3.87
N LEU A 247 0.43 22.19 2.69
CA LEU A 247 -0.80 22.83 2.23
C LEU A 247 -1.94 21.83 2.06
N SER A 248 -1.66 20.65 1.50
CA SER A 248 -2.63 19.58 1.25
C SER A 248 -3.30 19.14 2.55
N ARG A 249 -2.54 18.98 3.64
CA ARG A 249 -3.11 18.67 4.97
C ARG A 249 -4.10 19.71 5.48
N GLU A 250 -3.83 21.00 5.26
CA GLU A 250 -4.77 22.07 5.61
C GLU A 250 -5.98 22.11 4.67
N MET A 251 -5.85 21.65 3.42
CA MET A 251 -6.97 21.50 2.49
C MET A 251 -7.93 20.40 2.93
N GLU A 252 -7.42 19.30 3.49
CA GLU A 252 -8.25 18.21 4.03
C GLU A 252 -9.15 18.70 5.16
N PHE A 253 -8.61 19.38 6.17
CA PHE A 253 -9.43 19.92 7.27
C PHE A 253 -10.48 20.91 6.78
N HIS A 254 -10.17 21.72 5.75
CA HIS A 254 -11.12 22.66 5.17
C HIS A 254 -12.23 21.95 4.39
N ALA A 255 -11.87 20.92 3.61
CA ALA A 255 -12.84 20.08 2.90
C ALA A 255 -13.74 19.29 3.88
N ASP A 256 -13.17 18.79 4.97
CA ASP A 256 -13.90 18.14 6.07
C ASP A 256 -14.90 19.10 6.74
N GLU A 257 -14.51 20.35 6.98
CA GLU A 257 -15.42 21.36 7.52
C GLU A 257 -16.57 21.66 6.55
N ILE A 258 -16.30 21.75 5.23
CA ILE A 258 -17.34 21.92 4.21
C ILE A 258 -18.30 20.72 4.23
N ALA A 259 -17.77 19.51 4.20
CA ALA A 259 -18.55 18.28 4.24
C ALA A 259 -19.41 18.18 5.51
N ALA A 260 -18.84 18.51 6.68
CA ALA A 260 -19.56 18.55 7.94
C ALA A 260 -20.69 19.58 7.92
N ASN A 261 -20.47 20.75 7.29
CA ASN A 261 -21.53 21.73 7.14
C ASN A 261 -22.62 21.31 6.13
N VAL A 262 -22.34 20.41 5.17
CA VAL A 262 -23.33 19.90 4.21
C VAL A 262 -24.10 18.71 4.80
N ALA A 263 -23.39 17.70 5.27
CA ALA A 263 -23.94 16.40 5.68
C ALA A 263 -23.88 16.12 7.19
N GLY A 264 -23.22 16.96 7.98
CA GLY A 264 -23.01 16.78 9.42
C GLY A 264 -21.68 16.11 9.74
N SER A 265 -21.09 16.47 10.89
CA SER A 265 -19.79 15.93 11.32
C SER A 265 -19.82 14.40 11.44
N LYS A 266 -20.91 13.87 12.03
CA LYS A 266 -21.07 12.45 12.30
C LYS A 266 -21.03 11.59 11.04
N ALA A 267 -21.70 12.02 9.97
CA ALA A 267 -21.75 11.27 8.71
C ALA A 267 -20.35 11.14 8.08
N LEU A 268 -19.57 12.23 8.07
CA LEU A 268 -18.20 12.15 7.57
C LEU A 268 -17.32 11.28 8.49
N SER A 269 -17.40 11.48 9.81
CA SER A 269 -16.60 10.72 10.77
C SER A 269 -16.83 9.21 10.68
N GLU A 270 -18.09 8.76 10.69
CA GLU A 270 -18.42 7.34 10.58
C GLU A 270 -18.01 6.76 9.23
N SER A 271 -18.13 7.54 8.15
CA SER A 271 -17.65 7.11 6.84
C SER A 271 -16.14 6.90 6.82
N LEU A 272 -15.33 7.86 7.32
CA LEU A 272 -13.87 7.75 7.39
C LEU A 272 -13.42 6.49 8.14
N LEU A 273 -14.05 6.22 9.29
CA LEU A 273 -13.74 5.03 10.10
C LEU A 273 -14.15 3.71 9.42
N ARG A 274 -15.19 3.74 8.57
CA ARG A 274 -15.67 2.54 7.87
C ARG A 274 -14.95 2.27 6.55
N LEU A 275 -14.47 3.30 5.84
CA LEU A 275 -13.88 3.15 4.50
C LEU A 275 -12.76 2.11 4.43
N SER A 276 -11.83 2.13 5.38
CA SER A 276 -10.71 1.19 5.44
C SER A 276 -11.21 -0.25 5.64
N PHE A 277 -12.20 -0.46 6.50
CA PHE A 277 -12.83 -1.75 6.74
C PHE A 277 -13.62 -2.25 5.52
N SER A 278 -14.34 -1.37 4.84
CA SER A 278 -15.08 -1.68 3.62
C SER A 278 -14.17 -2.02 2.45
N ASN A 279 -13.02 -1.33 2.34
CA ASN A 279 -11.98 -1.66 1.38
C ASN A 279 -11.37 -3.03 1.70
N PHE A 280 -11.03 -3.28 2.96
CA PHE A 280 -10.54 -4.59 3.40
C PHE A 280 -11.52 -5.72 3.07
N ALA A 281 -12.83 -5.51 3.26
CA ALA A 281 -13.83 -6.48 2.87
C ALA A 281 -13.85 -6.75 1.35
N LEU A 282 -13.73 -5.71 0.52
CA LEU A 282 -13.66 -5.88 -0.95
C LEU A 282 -12.39 -6.62 -1.37
N GLU A 283 -11.23 -6.27 -0.81
CA GLU A 283 -9.95 -6.95 -1.08
C GLU A 283 -9.99 -8.44 -0.70
N ASN A 284 -10.69 -8.80 0.39
CA ASN A 284 -10.88 -10.21 0.75
C ASN A 284 -11.72 -10.96 -0.30
N VAL A 285 -12.74 -10.32 -0.88
CA VAL A 285 -13.51 -10.91 -1.99
C VAL A 285 -12.64 -11.07 -3.23
N LEU A 286 -11.86 -10.05 -3.59
CA LEU A 286 -10.96 -10.11 -4.75
C LEU A 286 -9.91 -11.20 -4.59
N SER A 287 -9.26 -11.27 -3.43
CA SER A 287 -8.27 -12.31 -3.10
C SER A 287 -8.88 -13.72 -3.15
N PHE A 288 -10.14 -13.89 -2.70
CA PHE A 288 -10.86 -15.16 -2.84
C PHE A 288 -10.99 -15.58 -4.32
N TYR A 289 -11.24 -14.61 -5.21
CA TYR A 289 -11.35 -14.87 -6.65
C TYR A 289 -10.00 -15.02 -7.35
N ASP A 290 -8.93 -14.38 -6.89
CA ASP A 290 -7.58 -14.55 -7.46
C ASP A 290 -7.15 -16.02 -7.50
N GLU A 291 -7.46 -16.78 -6.44
CA GLU A 291 -7.17 -18.22 -6.36
C GLU A 291 -8.08 -19.06 -7.28
N ARG A 292 -9.26 -18.53 -7.62
CA ARG A 292 -10.34 -19.23 -8.34
C ARG A 292 -10.41 -18.88 -9.82
N VAL A 293 -9.74 -17.81 -10.25
CA VAL A 293 -9.54 -17.49 -11.67
C VAL A 293 -8.90 -18.67 -12.41
N LYS A 294 -7.93 -19.35 -11.78
CA LYS A 294 -7.29 -20.57 -12.31
C LYS A 294 -8.26 -21.74 -12.49
N LEU A 295 -9.37 -21.73 -11.77
CA LEU A 295 -10.44 -22.73 -11.85
C LEU A 295 -11.55 -22.31 -12.83
N ASN A 296 -11.34 -21.24 -13.61
CA ASN A 296 -12.34 -20.63 -14.48
C ASN A 296 -13.62 -20.23 -13.70
N VAL A 297 -13.46 -19.66 -12.52
CA VAL A 297 -14.58 -19.16 -11.70
C VAL A 297 -14.48 -17.65 -11.56
N LYS A 298 -15.62 -16.96 -11.65
CA LYS A 298 -15.74 -15.52 -11.43
C LYS A 298 -16.96 -15.18 -10.58
N SER A 299 -16.99 -13.97 -10.04
CA SER A 299 -18.17 -13.46 -9.35
C SER A 299 -19.28 -13.11 -10.35
N GLN A 300 -20.53 -13.35 -9.95
CA GLN A 300 -21.67 -12.73 -10.60
C GLN A 300 -21.87 -11.27 -10.15
N ASN A 301 -21.68 -10.99 -8.86
CA ASN A 301 -21.86 -9.67 -8.26
C ASN A 301 -20.98 -9.53 -7.01
N LEU A 302 -19.84 -8.85 -7.18
CA LEU A 302 -18.85 -8.63 -6.12
C LEU A 302 -19.43 -7.88 -4.93
N TYR A 303 -20.45 -7.05 -5.14
CA TYR A 303 -20.97 -6.16 -4.10
C TYR A 303 -21.91 -6.90 -3.14
N THR A 304 -22.62 -7.93 -3.60
CA THR A 304 -23.34 -8.85 -2.69
C THR A 304 -22.36 -9.57 -1.79
N GLU A 305 -21.24 -10.02 -2.36
CA GLU A 305 -20.18 -10.76 -1.65
C GLU A 305 -19.41 -9.84 -0.69
N GLN A 306 -19.09 -8.61 -1.10
CA GLN A 306 -18.48 -7.58 -0.26
C GLN A 306 -19.36 -7.29 0.96
N GLN A 307 -20.68 -7.16 0.76
CA GLN A 307 -21.62 -6.91 1.85
C GLN A 307 -21.63 -8.08 2.84
N PHE A 308 -21.64 -9.32 2.34
CA PHE A 308 -21.51 -10.52 3.17
C PHE A 308 -20.21 -10.52 3.97
N VAL A 309 -19.06 -10.34 3.30
CA VAL A 309 -17.74 -10.35 3.97
C VAL A 309 -17.65 -9.24 5.02
N MET A 310 -18.16 -8.05 4.72
CA MET A 310 -18.21 -6.94 5.67
C MET A 310 -19.04 -7.30 6.92
N GLN A 311 -20.21 -7.93 6.76
CA GLN A 311 -21.04 -8.36 7.89
C GLN A 311 -20.40 -9.51 8.68
N PHE A 312 -19.81 -10.48 7.99
CA PHE A 312 -19.11 -11.61 8.61
C PHE A 312 -17.94 -11.13 9.46
N LEU A 313 -17.05 -10.30 8.88
CA LEU A 313 -15.90 -9.74 9.58
C LEU A 313 -16.32 -8.82 10.73
N ALA A 314 -17.37 -8.00 10.56
CA ALA A 314 -17.84 -7.12 11.62
C ALA A 314 -18.39 -7.92 12.81
N THR A 315 -19.07 -9.04 12.54
CA THR A 315 -19.53 -9.97 13.57
C THR A 315 -18.36 -10.61 14.32
N LYS A 316 -17.33 -11.07 13.60
CA LYS A 316 -16.09 -11.63 14.20
C LYS A 316 -15.37 -10.60 15.08
N ASN A 317 -15.35 -9.34 14.66
CA ASN A 317 -14.75 -8.24 15.42
C ASN A 317 -15.69 -7.62 16.47
N LYS A 318 -16.92 -8.15 16.62
CA LYS A 318 -17.93 -7.67 17.58
C LYS A 318 -18.28 -6.18 17.39
N TYR A 319 -18.25 -5.68 16.16
CA TYR A 319 -18.68 -4.31 15.85
C TYR A 319 -20.21 -4.20 15.91
N PRO A 320 -20.76 -3.15 16.55
CA PRO A 320 -22.19 -2.89 16.51
C PRO A 320 -22.63 -2.51 15.11
N PHE A 321 -23.92 -2.72 14.80
CA PHE A 321 -24.50 -2.37 13.51
C PHE A 321 -25.50 -1.23 13.64
N ARG A 322 -25.54 -0.35 12.63
CA ARG A 322 -26.62 0.59 12.40
C ARG A 322 -27.20 0.35 11.01
N GLY A 323 -28.43 -0.14 10.95
CA GLY A 323 -29.02 -0.60 9.70
C GLY A 323 -28.20 -1.74 9.10
N ALA A 324 -27.74 -1.57 7.85
CA ALA A 324 -26.98 -2.57 7.12
C ALA A 324 -25.45 -2.51 7.34
N PHE A 325 -24.95 -1.52 8.09
CA PHE A 325 -23.52 -1.20 8.14
C PHE A 325 -22.95 -1.29 9.56
N PRO A 326 -21.69 -1.75 9.71
CA PRO A 326 -21.00 -1.73 10.99
C PRO A 326 -20.64 -0.30 11.41
N VAL A 327 -20.74 -0.01 12.70
CA VAL A 327 -20.28 1.23 13.32
C VAL A 327 -18.93 0.93 13.98
N ILE A 328 -17.89 1.58 13.46
CA ILE A 328 -16.51 1.42 13.94
C ILE A 328 -16.14 2.69 14.68
N GLU A 329 -15.74 2.54 15.94
CA GLU A 329 -15.29 3.65 16.78
C GLU A 329 -13.76 3.80 16.72
N LEU A 330 -13.27 5.02 16.95
CA LEU A 330 -11.83 5.32 16.88
C LEU A 330 -11.02 4.49 17.89
N GLU A 331 -11.57 4.24 19.08
CA GLU A 331 -10.98 3.43 20.13
C GLU A 331 -10.76 1.97 19.70
N GLN A 332 -11.64 1.43 18.85
CA GLN A 332 -11.52 0.07 18.34
C GLN A 332 -10.37 -0.05 17.33
N ILE A 333 -10.14 0.98 16.52
CA ILE A 333 -8.98 1.05 15.62
C ILE A 333 -7.69 1.18 16.45
N LYS A 334 -7.71 1.99 17.51
CA LYS A 334 -6.59 2.16 18.44
C LYS A 334 -6.28 0.91 19.29
N LYS A 335 -7.22 -0.03 19.43
CA LYS A 335 -6.96 -1.31 20.11
C LYS A 335 -5.76 -2.05 19.48
N TYR A 336 -5.61 -1.95 18.16
CA TYR A 336 -4.58 -2.67 17.42
C TYR A 336 -3.31 -1.83 17.17
N ASN A 337 -3.43 -0.50 17.06
CA ASN A 337 -2.30 0.40 16.89
C ASN A 337 -1.88 1.02 18.23
N LYS A 338 -0.85 0.46 18.86
CA LYS A 338 -0.28 0.90 20.14
C LYS A 338 1.04 1.67 19.98
N SER A 339 1.40 2.09 18.77
CA SER A 339 2.65 2.82 18.52
C SER A 339 2.68 4.14 19.28
N LYS A 340 3.81 4.40 19.95
CA LYS A 340 4.05 5.66 20.66
C LYS A 340 4.87 6.63 19.80
N LEU A 341 5.49 6.11 18.74
CA LEU A 341 6.28 6.88 17.82
C LEU A 341 5.39 7.58 16.79
N ASN A 342 5.38 8.90 16.82
CA ASN A 342 4.78 9.71 15.78
C ASN A 342 5.87 10.43 14.99
N ILE A 343 6.04 10.01 13.75
CA ILE A 343 6.86 10.74 12.79
C ILE A 343 5.91 11.60 11.99
N GLU A 344 6.00 12.93 12.15
CA GLU A 344 5.37 13.86 11.21
C GLU A 344 5.84 13.49 9.80
N ASN A 345 4.99 12.78 9.07
CA ASN A 345 5.29 12.40 7.70
C ASN A 345 5.12 13.65 6.83
N GLN A 346 6.21 14.40 6.68
CA GLN A 346 6.25 15.59 5.83
C GLN A 346 5.89 15.26 4.36
N TRP A 347 5.92 13.98 4.00
CA TRP A 347 5.57 13.45 2.68
C TRP A 347 4.13 12.92 2.59
N ALA A 348 3.37 12.91 3.69
CA ALA A 348 1.94 12.57 3.67
C ALA A 348 1.11 13.72 3.10
N SER A 349 0.31 13.43 2.08
CA SER A 349 -0.61 14.39 1.46
C SER A 349 -1.89 14.63 2.29
N HIS A 350 -2.21 13.72 3.21
CA HIS A 350 -3.39 13.80 4.08
C HIS A 350 -2.97 13.73 5.56
N PRO A 351 -3.70 14.39 6.48
CA PRO A 351 -3.57 14.17 7.91
C PRO A 351 -3.98 12.74 8.28
N SER A 352 -3.70 12.31 9.51
CA SER A 352 -4.22 11.05 10.01
C SER A 352 -5.75 11.10 10.14
N ASP A 353 -6.42 9.95 9.99
CA ASP A 353 -7.86 9.87 10.23
C ASP A 353 -8.20 10.30 11.66
N GLU A 354 -7.35 9.98 12.64
CA GLU A 354 -7.51 10.44 14.03
C GLU A 354 -7.58 11.98 14.12
N ASP A 355 -6.65 12.69 13.47
CA ASP A 355 -6.66 14.16 13.49
C ASP A 355 -7.94 14.73 12.86
N ARG A 356 -8.38 14.13 11.75
CA ARG A 356 -9.60 14.52 11.03
C ARG A 356 -10.84 14.28 11.86
N ILE A 357 -10.97 13.10 12.47
CA ILE A 357 -12.07 12.75 13.38
C ILE A 357 -12.10 13.70 14.59
N ASN A 358 -10.95 13.97 15.20
CA ASN A 358 -10.84 14.93 16.30
C ASN A 358 -11.27 16.35 15.88
N ALA A 359 -10.91 16.79 14.67
CA ALA A 359 -11.37 18.07 14.13
C ALA A 359 -12.88 18.09 13.89
N LEU A 360 -13.45 17.04 13.29
CA LEU A 360 -14.88 16.89 13.04
C LEU A 360 -15.71 16.86 14.33
N ASN A 361 -15.20 16.17 15.36
CA ASN A 361 -15.79 16.13 16.69
C ASN A 361 -15.82 17.50 17.37
N ARG A 362 -14.78 18.34 17.15
CA ARG A 362 -14.77 19.73 17.63
C ARG A 362 -15.78 20.61 16.89
N LEU A 363 -15.99 20.38 15.59
CA LEU A 363 -17.00 21.10 14.81
C LEU A 363 -18.43 20.76 15.29
N ASN A 364 -18.68 19.50 15.63
CA ASN A 364 -19.94 19.00 16.19
C ASN A 364 -21.19 19.51 15.44
N ILE A 365 -21.14 19.52 14.11
CA ILE A 365 -22.24 20.02 13.28
C ILE A 365 -23.28 18.90 13.14
N ILE A 366 -24.48 19.16 13.65
CA ILE A 366 -25.60 18.21 13.64
C ILE A 366 -26.59 18.59 12.54
N LYS A 367 -26.98 17.61 11.72
CA LYS A 367 -28.06 17.73 10.72
C LYS A 367 -29.30 17.00 11.21
N THR A 368 -30.45 17.66 11.10
CA THR A 368 -31.74 17.13 11.60
C THR A 368 -32.45 16.22 10.60
N ASN A 369 -32.15 16.36 9.31
CA ASN A 369 -32.73 15.56 8.23
C ASN A 369 -31.59 14.75 7.59
N THR A 370 -31.26 13.60 8.18
CA THR A 370 -30.27 12.66 7.63
C THR A 370 -30.97 11.51 6.93
N ASP A 371 -30.41 11.05 5.81
CA ASP A 371 -30.86 9.85 5.13
C ASP A 371 -29.89 8.69 5.38
N ASP A 372 -30.24 7.85 6.35
CA ASP A 372 -29.46 6.68 6.74
C ASP A 372 -29.77 5.43 5.88
N SER A 373 -30.55 5.57 4.81
CA SER A 373 -30.78 4.47 3.87
C SER A 373 -29.50 4.10 3.11
N PRO A 374 -29.32 2.85 2.66
CA PRO A 374 -28.14 2.45 1.91
C PRO A 374 -27.97 3.26 0.62
N ALA A 375 -26.75 3.77 0.37
CA ALA A 375 -26.47 4.61 -0.80
C ALA A 375 -26.71 3.89 -2.12
N ILE A 376 -26.57 2.56 -2.14
CA ILE A 376 -26.88 1.72 -3.30
C ILE A 376 -28.34 1.86 -3.80
N THR A 377 -29.25 2.38 -2.97
CA THR A 377 -30.65 2.65 -3.35
C THR A 377 -30.83 3.92 -4.20
N LEU A 378 -29.78 4.72 -4.39
CA LEU A 378 -29.74 5.84 -5.35
C LEU A 378 -29.73 5.37 -6.80
N PHE A 379 -29.39 4.10 -7.05
CA PHE A 379 -29.36 3.52 -8.39
C PHE A 379 -30.72 2.89 -8.71
N GLU A 380 -31.25 3.12 -9.92
CA GLU A 380 -32.57 2.62 -10.29
C GLU A 380 -32.64 1.10 -10.32
N ASN A 381 -31.63 0.46 -10.92
CA ASN A 381 -31.46 -0.98 -10.96
C ASN A 381 -30.10 -1.36 -10.38
N ASN A 382 -29.99 -1.23 -9.06
CA ASN A 382 -28.76 -1.50 -8.32
C ASN A 382 -28.14 -2.88 -8.60
N GLY A 383 -28.96 -3.92 -8.79
CA GLY A 383 -28.47 -5.26 -9.13
C GLY A 383 -27.85 -5.33 -10.52
N ALA A 384 -28.43 -4.66 -11.52
CA ALA A 384 -27.89 -4.66 -12.88
C ALA A 384 -26.57 -3.88 -12.96
N ILE A 385 -26.51 -2.68 -12.37
CA ILE A 385 -25.29 -1.86 -12.41
C ILE A 385 -24.15 -2.53 -11.62
N ALA A 386 -24.44 -3.14 -10.46
CA ALA A 386 -23.49 -3.90 -9.67
C ALA A 386 -22.88 -5.08 -10.46
N LYS A 387 -23.72 -5.82 -11.20
CA LYS A 387 -23.28 -6.90 -12.11
C LYS A 387 -22.48 -6.36 -13.30
N GLN A 388 -22.86 -5.23 -13.86
CA GLN A 388 -22.13 -4.60 -14.96
C GLN A 388 -20.71 -4.23 -14.55
N ILE A 389 -20.54 -3.57 -13.40
CA ILE A 389 -19.21 -3.19 -12.91
C ILE A 389 -18.38 -4.43 -12.52
N SER A 390 -19.00 -5.44 -11.91
CA SER A 390 -18.33 -6.73 -11.64
C SER A 390 -17.82 -7.38 -12.93
N ASN A 391 -18.66 -7.45 -13.97
CA ASN A 391 -18.27 -8.02 -15.26
C ASN A 391 -17.17 -7.21 -15.95
N ALA A 392 -17.18 -5.89 -15.86
CA ALA A 392 -16.12 -5.05 -16.41
C ALA A 392 -14.76 -5.35 -15.76
N LEU A 393 -14.74 -5.57 -14.43
CA LEU A 393 -13.52 -5.94 -13.71
C LEU A 393 -12.97 -7.30 -14.18
N PHE A 394 -13.83 -8.31 -14.28
CA PHE A 394 -13.41 -9.66 -14.70
C PHE A 394 -13.14 -9.79 -16.21
N ALA A 395 -13.59 -8.84 -17.05
CA ALA A 395 -13.42 -8.91 -18.50
C ALA A 395 -11.95 -8.83 -18.95
N HIS A 396 -11.07 -8.26 -18.13
CA HIS A 396 -9.64 -8.16 -18.43
C HIS A 396 -8.84 -9.42 -18.06
N ILE A 397 -9.48 -10.39 -17.40
CA ILE A 397 -8.83 -11.62 -16.96
C ILE A 397 -8.86 -12.66 -18.09
N GLN A 398 -7.69 -13.25 -18.35
CA GLN A 398 -7.57 -14.35 -19.29
C GLN A 398 -7.87 -15.68 -18.60
N TYR A 399 -9.02 -16.25 -18.91
CA TYR A 399 -9.43 -17.58 -18.46
C TYR A 399 -8.98 -18.66 -19.44
N ALA A 400 -8.76 -19.88 -18.94
CA ALA A 400 -8.44 -21.03 -19.79
C ALA A 400 -9.67 -21.50 -20.58
N GLU A 401 -10.85 -21.38 -19.98
CA GLU A 401 -12.15 -21.72 -20.57
C GLU A 401 -13.18 -20.62 -20.27
N THR A 402 -14.43 -20.81 -20.73
CA THR A 402 -15.52 -19.88 -20.38
C THR A 402 -15.76 -19.95 -18.86
N PRO A 403 -15.65 -18.82 -18.13
CA PRO A 403 -15.72 -18.86 -16.68
C PRO A 403 -17.14 -19.11 -16.18
N ASN A 404 -17.28 -19.94 -15.16
CA ASN A 404 -18.52 -20.16 -14.44
C ASN A 404 -18.73 -19.07 -13.39
N GLU A 405 -19.96 -18.57 -13.27
CA GLU A 405 -20.34 -17.65 -12.21
C GLU A 405 -20.60 -18.42 -10.91
N LEU A 406 -19.95 -18.01 -9.83
CA LEU A 406 -20.18 -18.60 -8.51
C LEU A 406 -21.51 -18.11 -7.94
N ASN A 407 -22.35 -19.04 -7.46
CA ASN A 407 -23.57 -18.69 -6.74
C ASN A 407 -23.20 -18.09 -5.36
N PRO A 408 -23.83 -16.96 -4.94
CA PRO A 408 -23.64 -16.37 -3.61
C PRO A 408 -23.67 -17.34 -2.42
N GLU A 409 -24.55 -18.34 -2.41
CA GLU A 409 -24.62 -19.31 -1.29
C GLU A 409 -23.33 -20.14 -1.20
N LYS A 410 -22.85 -20.60 -2.36
CA LYS A 410 -21.60 -21.36 -2.45
C LYS A 410 -20.38 -20.49 -2.15
N PHE A 411 -20.41 -19.22 -2.55
CA PHE A 411 -19.40 -18.24 -2.14
C PHE A 411 -19.33 -18.13 -0.62
N THR A 412 -20.47 -17.93 0.05
CA THR A 412 -20.53 -17.83 1.52
C THR A 412 -19.94 -19.07 2.20
N GLU A 413 -20.34 -20.27 1.77
CA GLU A 413 -19.81 -21.52 2.32
C GLU A 413 -18.30 -21.66 2.14
N GLU A 414 -17.80 -21.45 0.91
CA GLU A 414 -16.38 -21.57 0.61
C GLU A 414 -15.54 -20.48 1.31
N PHE A 415 -16.03 -19.25 1.38
CA PHE A 415 -15.34 -18.14 2.02
C PHE A 415 -15.19 -18.38 3.52
N ILE A 416 -16.26 -18.80 4.21
CA ILE A 416 -16.21 -19.13 5.64
C ILE A 416 -15.21 -20.27 5.87
N ALA A 417 -15.28 -21.33 5.07
CA ALA A 417 -14.38 -22.48 5.19
C ALA A 417 -12.90 -22.09 5.01
N ASP A 418 -12.60 -21.24 4.01
CA ASP A 418 -11.25 -20.74 3.77
C ASP A 418 -10.76 -19.81 4.88
N PHE A 419 -11.63 -18.95 5.41
CA PHE A 419 -11.32 -18.08 6.54
C PHE A 419 -11.01 -18.89 7.81
N GLU A 420 -11.90 -19.80 8.21
CA GLU A 420 -11.75 -20.60 9.43
C GLU A 420 -10.55 -21.56 9.37
N LYS A 421 -10.20 -22.03 8.17
CA LYS A 421 -8.99 -22.84 7.95
C LYS A 421 -7.69 -22.07 8.23
N ASN A 422 -7.73 -20.75 8.14
CA ASN A 422 -6.59 -19.84 8.29
C ASN A 422 -6.69 -18.94 9.53
N ALA A 423 -7.70 -19.15 10.38
CA ALA A 423 -7.86 -18.47 11.65
C ALA A 423 -7.57 -19.39 12.85
N PHE A 424 -7.38 -18.77 14.02
CA PHE A 424 -7.44 -19.45 15.31
C PHE A 424 -8.85 -19.34 15.90
N ASP A 425 -9.15 -20.24 16.83
CA ASP A 425 -10.48 -20.32 17.44
C ASP A 425 -10.82 -19.07 18.26
N GLU A 426 -12.10 -18.68 18.26
CA GLU A 426 -12.58 -17.51 19.02
C GLU A 426 -12.32 -17.62 20.53
N LEU A 427 -12.16 -18.84 21.05
CA LEU A 427 -11.72 -19.13 22.42
C LEU A 427 -10.49 -18.29 22.84
N TYR A 428 -9.56 -18.06 21.92
CA TYR A 428 -8.29 -17.38 22.22
C TYR A 428 -8.39 -15.86 22.15
N ASN A 429 -9.53 -15.28 21.76
CA ASN A 429 -9.72 -13.81 21.67
C ASN A 429 -8.60 -13.08 20.87
N GLY A 430 -8.02 -13.74 19.86
CA GLY A 430 -6.89 -13.20 19.08
C GLY A 430 -5.54 -13.22 19.80
N PHE A 431 -5.44 -13.75 21.02
CA PHE A 431 -4.20 -13.85 21.79
C PHE A 431 -3.09 -14.56 21.01
N TYR A 432 -3.41 -15.53 20.16
CA TYR A 432 -2.41 -16.22 19.34
C TYR A 432 -2.25 -15.66 17.94
N ASP A 433 -2.87 -14.54 17.57
CA ASP A 433 -2.69 -13.96 16.23
C ASP A 433 -1.27 -13.40 16.05
N ASN A 434 -0.74 -12.77 17.10
CA ASN A 434 0.60 -12.15 17.11
C ASN A 434 1.52 -12.65 18.24
N ASN A 435 1.17 -13.76 18.89
CA ASN A 435 1.98 -14.42 19.92
C ASN A 435 2.08 -15.91 19.62
N ASN A 436 3.15 -16.56 20.08
CA ASN A 436 3.43 -17.97 19.81
C ASN A 436 3.51 -18.76 21.12
N PRO A 437 3.00 -20.01 21.17
CA PRO A 437 3.01 -20.86 22.36
C PRO A 437 4.42 -21.46 22.63
N VAL A 438 5.41 -20.59 22.87
CA VAL A 438 6.81 -20.96 23.09
C VAL A 438 7.13 -20.92 24.58
N ILE A 439 7.60 -22.04 25.14
CA ILE A 439 7.96 -22.15 26.55
C ILE A 439 9.30 -22.87 26.68
N GLU A 440 10.32 -22.13 27.08
CA GLU A 440 11.66 -22.66 27.35
C GLU A 440 11.74 -23.21 28.78
N GLY A 441 12.46 -24.33 28.96
CA GLY A 441 12.74 -24.88 30.29
C GLY A 441 11.47 -25.18 31.08
N LEU A 442 10.63 -26.09 30.57
CA LEU A 442 9.31 -26.45 31.11
C LEU A 442 9.37 -26.58 32.65
N PRO A 443 8.77 -25.63 33.39
CA PRO A 443 8.94 -25.59 34.84
C PRO A 443 8.33 -26.83 35.48
N MET A 444 8.98 -27.36 36.53
CA MET A 444 8.37 -28.39 37.38
C MET A 444 7.04 -27.85 37.92
N ILE A 445 5.97 -28.62 37.72
CA ILE A 445 4.61 -28.18 38.05
C ILE A 445 4.29 -28.53 39.50
N ASP A 446 3.94 -27.50 40.27
CA ASP A 446 3.35 -27.65 41.60
C ASP A 446 1.89 -28.13 41.48
N LYS A 447 1.43 -28.95 42.44
CA LYS A 447 0.14 -29.67 42.42
C LYS A 447 -1.08 -28.77 42.67
N SER A 448 -0.91 -27.46 42.78
CA SER A 448 -2.03 -26.54 43.01
C SER A 448 -2.85 -26.34 41.74
N ILE A 449 -4.06 -26.90 41.74
CA ILE A 449 -5.10 -26.58 40.76
C ILE A 449 -5.45 -25.10 40.96
N PHE A 450 -5.16 -24.28 39.96
CA PHE A 450 -5.71 -22.93 39.94
C PHE A 450 -7.12 -23.00 39.37
N GLU A 451 -8.12 -22.55 40.13
CA GLU A 451 -9.45 -22.21 39.63
C GLU A 451 -9.33 -20.93 38.78
N ILE A 452 -8.76 -21.05 37.58
CA ILE A 452 -8.74 -19.98 36.58
C ILE A 452 -9.71 -20.35 35.48
N GLU A 453 -10.67 -19.48 35.21
CA GLU A 453 -11.54 -19.63 34.03
C GLU A 453 -10.71 -19.44 32.77
N VAL A 454 -10.98 -20.22 31.72
CA VAL A 454 -10.17 -20.19 30.48
C VAL A 454 -10.18 -18.80 29.83
N GLN A 455 -11.27 -18.04 29.99
CA GLN A 455 -11.42 -16.69 29.47
C GLN A 455 -10.43 -15.71 30.10
N GLU A 456 -10.05 -15.89 31.37
CA GLU A 456 -9.08 -15.03 32.05
C GLU A 456 -7.66 -15.20 31.50
N LEU A 457 -7.36 -16.33 30.85
CA LEU A 457 -6.08 -16.55 30.18
C LEU A 457 -5.94 -15.74 28.88
N PHE A 458 -7.06 -15.31 28.30
CA PHE A 458 -7.14 -14.65 26.99
C PHE A 458 -7.98 -13.36 27.04
N ASN A 459 -8.06 -12.73 28.21
CA ASN A 459 -8.82 -11.49 28.38
C ASN A 459 -8.18 -10.32 27.58
N ASP A 460 -8.90 -9.21 27.46
CA ASP A 460 -8.47 -8.08 26.63
C ASP A 460 -7.11 -7.50 27.09
N GLU A 461 -6.80 -7.50 28.38
CA GLU A 461 -5.49 -7.06 28.91
C GLU A 461 -4.34 -7.91 28.34
N LYS A 462 -4.52 -9.24 28.29
CA LYS A 462 -3.51 -10.15 27.74
C LYS A 462 -3.29 -9.96 26.25
N VAL A 463 -4.36 -9.65 25.51
CA VAL A 463 -4.32 -9.37 24.08
C VAL A 463 -3.67 -8.01 23.81
N GLU A 464 -4.00 -6.99 24.59
CA GLU A 464 -3.41 -5.65 24.47
C GLU A 464 -1.90 -5.66 24.69
N ALA A 465 -1.39 -6.41 25.67
CA ALA A 465 0.05 -6.55 25.90
C ALA A 465 0.81 -7.05 24.66
N ILE A 466 0.19 -7.92 23.85
CA ILE A 466 0.78 -8.42 22.60
C ILE A 466 0.85 -7.31 21.55
N TYR A 467 -0.23 -6.56 21.35
CA TYR A 467 -0.22 -5.44 20.40
C TYR A 467 0.71 -4.31 20.83
N GLU A 468 0.87 -4.08 22.14
CA GLU A 468 1.90 -3.19 22.68
C GLU A 468 3.30 -3.68 22.31
N LEU A 469 3.61 -4.97 22.48
CA LEU A 469 4.91 -5.52 22.08
C LEU A 469 5.15 -5.39 20.57
N VAL A 470 4.15 -5.69 19.74
CA VAL A 470 4.25 -5.53 18.27
C VAL A 470 4.55 -4.08 17.91
N ALA A 471 3.83 -3.13 18.52
CA ALA A 471 4.04 -1.70 18.30
C ALA A 471 5.43 -1.24 18.75
N LEU A 472 5.89 -1.67 19.93
CA LEU A 472 7.23 -1.35 20.42
C LEU A 472 8.34 -1.91 19.51
N LYS A 473 8.18 -3.13 19.00
CA LYS A 473 9.12 -3.73 18.04
C LYS A 473 9.14 -2.93 16.73
N ASN A 474 7.99 -2.50 16.23
CA ASN A 474 7.92 -1.63 15.06
C ASN A 474 8.57 -0.27 15.32
N ASP A 475 8.30 0.37 16.46
CA ASP A 475 8.90 1.64 16.86
C ASP A 475 10.43 1.51 16.96
N LYS A 476 10.93 0.38 17.48
CA LYS A 476 12.37 0.05 17.52
C LYS A 476 12.99 0.06 16.13
N GLU A 477 12.41 -0.67 15.17
CA GLU A 477 12.94 -0.75 13.80
C GLU A 477 12.96 0.62 13.12
N ILE A 478 11.92 1.43 13.32
CA ILE A 478 11.86 2.79 12.78
C ILE A 478 12.92 3.69 13.43
N LEU A 479 13.12 3.60 14.75
CA LEU A 479 14.17 4.35 15.46
C LEU A 479 15.58 3.95 15.01
N LEU A 480 15.82 2.67 14.75
CA LEU A 480 17.06 2.17 14.16
C LEU A 480 17.27 2.74 12.74
N ALA A 481 16.23 2.78 11.91
CA ALA A 481 16.30 3.37 10.58
C ALA A 481 16.56 4.90 10.62
N ILE A 482 16.00 5.61 11.61
CA ILE A 482 16.32 7.03 11.87
C ILE A 482 17.81 7.18 12.25
N GLN A 483 18.31 6.33 13.14
CA GLN A 483 19.71 6.36 13.58
C GLN A 483 20.68 6.10 12.42
N LYS A 484 20.34 5.17 11.52
CA LYS A 484 21.12 4.82 10.32
C LYS A 484 21.01 5.83 9.16
N ASP A 485 20.22 6.90 9.31
CA ASP A 485 19.90 7.88 8.24
C ASP A 485 19.18 7.28 7.01
N GLU A 486 18.56 6.11 7.19
CA GLU A 486 17.65 5.51 6.20
C GLU A 486 16.34 6.34 6.16
N ILE A 487 15.87 6.79 7.32
CA ILE A 487 14.75 7.75 7.45
C ILE A 487 15.30 9.15 7.71
N LYS A 488 15.15 10.03 6.71
CA LYS A 488 15.69 11.40 6.74
C LYS A 488 14.70 12.40 7.37
N ILE A 489 14.79 12.58 8.69
CA ILE A 489 13.98 13.53 9.46
C ILE A 489 14.84 14.40 10.37
N LYS A 490 14.29 15.55 10.80
CA LYS A 490 14.96 16.45 11.76
C LYS A 490 14.57 16.16 13.21
N THR A 491 13.30 15.84 13.41
CA THR A 491 12.68 15.59 14.71
C THR A 491 11.62 14.51 14.56
N PHE A 492 11.34 13.79 15.64
CA PHE A 492 10.23 12.86 15.77
C PHE A 492 9.61 13.04 17.15
N ASP A 493 8.36 12.64 17.32
CA ASP A 493 7.70 12.65 18.61
C ASP A 493 7.60 11.22 19.14
N TYR A 494 7.89 10.99 20.41
CA TYR A 494 7.68 9.70 21.06
C TYR A 494 6.89 9.91 22.34
N ASN A 495 5.72 9.27 22.46
CA ASN A 495 4.79 9.43 23.57
C ASN A 495 4.44 10.92 23.84
N GLY A 496 4.22 11.68 22.77
CA GLY A 496 3.90 13.11 22.83
C GLY A 496 5.08 14.05 23.16
N ILE A 497 6.30 13.53 23.33
CA ILE A 497 7.50 14.32 23.57
C ILE A 497 8.31 14.44 22.29
N LYS A 498 8.64 15.68 21.91
CA LYS A 498 9.44 15.97 20.71
C LYS A 498 10.92 15.74 20.96
N HIS A 499 11.52 14.93 20.10
CA HIS A 499 12.94 14.56 20.11
C HIS A 499 13.64 15.02 18.84
N ARG A 500 14.93 15.35 18.96
CA ARG A 500 15.78 15.54 17.78
C ARG A 500 16.28 14.20 17.26
N LYS A 501 16.65 14.15 15.96
CA LYS A 501 17.23 12.94 15.35
C LYS A 501 18.41 12.37 16.15
N ASP A 502 19.29 13.22 16.67
CA ASP A 502 20.45 12.83 17.47
C ASP A 502 20.08 12.19 18.81
N GLU A 503 18.83 12.33 19.27
CA GLU A 503 18.32 11.74 20.52
C GLU A 503 17.66 10.37 20.30
N ALA A 504 17.60 9.87 19.05
CA ALA A 504 16.98 8.58 18.72
C ALA A 504 17.56 7.41 19.53
N TYR A 505 18.87 7.44 19.82
CA TYR A 505 19.51 6.39 20.61
C TYR A 505 19.02 6.35 22.07
N LEU A 506 18.65 7.49 22.66
CA LEU A 506 18.12 7.55 24.04
C LEU A 506 16.72 6.97 24.11
N VAL A 507 15.90 7.25 23.10
CA VAL A 507 14.55 6.70 23.00
C VAL A 507 14.62 5.20 22.73
N LEU A 508 15.52 4.77 21.86
CA LEU A 508 15.76 3.36 21.55
C LEU A 508 16.09 2.54 22.80
N GLN A 509 16.95 3.04 23.69
CA GLN A 509 17.27 2.34 24.95
C GLN A 509 16.02 2.10 25.81
N LYS A 510 15.15 3.11 25.95
CA LYS A 510 13.89 2.97 26.69
C LYS A 510 12.93 1.99 26.02
N VAL A 511 12.82 2.04 24.70
CA VAL A 511 11.99 1.11 23.93
C VAL A 511 12.49 -0.33 24.11
N GLU A 512 13.81 -0.56 24.13
CA GLU A 512 14.38 -1.88 24.37
C GLU A 512 14.12 -2.40 25.79
N GLU A 513 14.14 -1.54 26.79
CA GLU A 513 13.72 -1.87 28.17
C GLU A 513 12.23 -2.25 28.21
N GLU A 514 11.35 -1.43 27.63
CA GLU A 514 9.91 -1.71 27.55
C GLU A 514 9.60 -3.01 26.79
N ILE A 515 10.34 -3.30 25.70
CA ILE A 515 10.24 -4.58 24.98
C ILE A 515 10.58 -5.75 25.90
N ALA A 516 11.69 -5.68 26.64
CA ALA A 516 12.11 -6.76 27.53
C ALA A 516 11.10 -7.03 28.65
N GLU A 517 10.51 -5.97 29.20
CA GLU A 517 9.43 -6.06 30.19
C GLU A 517 8.18 -6.74 29.61
N LYS A 518 7.72 -6.29 28.43
CA LYS A 518 6.55 -6.88 27.75
C LYS A 518 6.78 -8.33 27.32
N GLU A 519 7.97 -8.67 26.83
CA GLU A 519 8.33 -10.05 26.49
C GLU A 519 8.29 -10.96 27.72
N THR A 520 8.74 -10.46 28.88
CA THR A 520 8.67 -11.19 30.15
C THR A 520 7.22 -11.40 30.60
N GLU A 521 6.38 -10.37 30.49
CA GLU A 521 4.96 -10.46 30.80
C GLU A 521 4.25 -11.50 29.91
N ILE A 522 4.42 -11.41 28.59
CA ILE A 522 3.82 -12.34 27.63
C ILE A 522 4.32 -13.77 27.85
N ARG A 523 5.61 -13.94 28.18
CA ARG A 523 6.16 -15.25 28.57
C ARG A 523 5.45 -15.82 29.79
N ASN A 524 5.21 -15.01 30.83
CA ASN A 524 4.49 -15.45 32.02
C ASN A 524 3.03 -15.83 31.71
N ASN A 525 2.37 -15.08 30.82
CA ASN A 525 1.02 -15.42 30.33
C ASN A 525 1.02 -16.77 29.59
N ASN A 526 1.98 -17.00 28.68
CA ASN A 526 2.13 -18.29 27.99
C ASN A 526 2.41 -19.45 28.96
N ILE A 527 3.21 -19.23 30.01
CA ILE A 527 3.45 -20.22 31.07
C ILE A 527 2.15 -20.55 31.82
N ALA A 528 1.33 -19.54 32.15
CA ALA A 528 0.03 -19.74 32.79
C ALA A 528 -0.91 -20.57 31.91
N VAL A 529 -1.00 -20.24 30.61
CA VAL A 529 -1.78 -21.00 29.63
C VAL A 529 -1.35 -22.46 29.57
N PHE A 530 -0.04 -22.72 29.46
CA PHE A 530 0.46 -24.09 29.43
C PHE A 530 0.19 -24.85 30.72
N ARG A 531 0.37 -24.23 31.89
CA ARG A 531 0.07 -24.88 33.18
C ARG A 531 -1.40 -25.28 33.29
N PHE A 532 -2.30 -24.42 32.85
CA PHE A 532 -3.72 -24.70 32.79
C PHE A 532 -4.03 -25.93 31.90
N PHE A 533 -3.62 -25.89 30.64
CA PHE A 533 -3.89 -26.98 29.71
C PHE A 533 -3.14 -28.27 30.04
N TYR A 534 -1.95 -28.19 30.63
CA TYR A 534 -1.21 -29.36 31.09
C TYR A 534 -1.94 -30.05 32.25
N THR A 535 -2.49 -29.27 33.19
CA THR A 535 -3.29 -29.80 34.29
C THR A 535 -4.53 -30.51 33.75
N LEU A 536 -5.23 -29.90 32.80
CA LEU A 536 -6.39 -30.50 32.14
C LEU A 536 -6.03 -31.76 31.36
N ALA A 537 -4.92 -31.76 30.62
CA ALA A 537 -4.40 -32.92 29.91
C ALA A 537 -4.08 -34.06 30.88
N ARG A 538 -3.48 -33.75 32.04
CA ARG A 538 -3.14 -34.74 33.07
C ARG A 538 -4.37 -35.39 33.69
N LEU A 539 -5.44 -34.63 33.92
CA LEU A 539 -6.73 -35.20 34.36
C LEU A 539 -7.31 -36.19 33.35
N GLN A 540 -6.92 -36.07 32.07
CA GLN A 540 -7.34 -36.94 30.97
C GLN A 540 -6.28 -37.97 30.56
N ASN A 541 -5.13 -38.04 31.25
CA ASN A 541 -3.96 -38.87 30.90
C ASN A 541 -3.37 -38.59 29.49
N ARG A 542 -3.44 -37.34 29.03
CA ARG A 542 -2.96 -36.87 27.73
C ARG A 542 -1.81 -35.84 27.84
N GLU A 543 -1.20 -35.71 29.00
CA GLU A 543 -0.13 -34.73 29.26
C GLU A 543 1.12 -34.97 28.39
N GLY A 544 1.42 -36.23 28.05
CA GLY A 544 2.53 -36.58 27.17
C GLY A 544 2.33 -36.11 25.72
N GLU A 545 1.09 -36.12 25.24
CA GLU A 545 0.73 -35.60 23.92
C GLU A 545 0.93 -34.07 23.88
N LEU A 546 0.38 -33.34 24.86
CA LEU A 546 0.55 -31.89 24.97
C LEU A 546 2.03 -31.50 25.02
N TYR A 547 2.80 -32.20 25.87
CA TYR A 547 4.23 -31.97 26.03
C TYR A 547 4.98 -32.15 24.72
N THR A 548 4.66 -33.22 23.98
CA THR A 548 5.28 -33.50 22.68
C THR A 548 5.01 -32.36 21.71
N LEU A 549 3.77 -31.92 21.59
CA LEU A 549 3.37 -30.83 20.69
C LEU A 549 4.12 -29.52 20.98
N TYR A 550 4.20 -29.10 22.24
CA TYR A 550 4.97 -27.91 22.65
C TYR A 550 6.47 -28.08 22.37
N SER A 551 7.04 -29.23 22.70
CA SER A 551 8.47 -29.48 22.50
C SER A 551 8.88 -29.50 21.02
N GLU A 552 7.99 -29.97 20.15
CA GLU A 552 8.18 -29.88 18.70
C GLU A 552 8.11 -28.44 18.21
N PHE A 553 7.12 -27.68 18.69
CA PHE A 553 6.93 -26.30 18.26
C PHE A 553 8.10 -25.40 18.66
N VAL A 554 8.65 -25.54 19.88
CA VAL A 554 9.86 -24.81 20.31
C VAL A 554 11.05 -25.07 19.37
N LYS A 555 11.21 -26.29 18.86
CA LYS A 555 12.27 -26.60 17.89
C LYS A 555 12.06 -25.90 16.55
N ILE A 556 10.81 -25.87 16.08
CA ILE A 556 10.45 -25.23 14.81
C ILE A 556 10.59 -23.71 14.94
N ASP A 557 10.15 -23.13 16.06
CA ASP A 557 10.27 -21.70 16.38
C ASP A 557 11.72 -21.23 16.34
N LYS A 558 12.62 -21.93 17.03
CA LYS A 558 14.05 -21.63 17.00
C LYS A 558 14.64 -21.69 15.58
N GLN A 559 14.16 -22.60 14.73
CA GLN A 559 14.61 -22.71 13.34
C GLN A 559 13.96 -21.67 12.42
N TYR A 560 12.82 -21.10 12.80
CA TYR A 560 12.04 -20.23 11.93
C TYR A 560 12.82 -18.95 11.61
N ASP A 561 13.43 -18.31 12.61
CA ASP A 561 14.26 -17.11 12.42
C ASP A 561 15.48 -17.40 11.54
N GLU A 562 16.15 -18.54 11.73
CA GLU A 562 17.27 -18.97 10.89
C GLU A 562 16.85 -19.17 9.42
N LYS A 563 15.64 -19.69 9.19
CA LYS A 563 15.05 -19.87 7.86
C LYS A 563 14.64 -18.55 7.21
N ILE A 564 14.07 -17.62 7.98
CA ILE A 564 13.74 -16.26 7.51
C ILE A 564 15.02 -15.52 7.11
N ASN A 565 16.07 -15.58 7.93
CA ASN A 565 17.36 -15.00 7.59
C ASN A 565 17.95 -15.61 6.32
N PHE A 566 17.83 -16.92 6.14
CA PHE A 566 18.24 -17.59 4.90
C PHE A 566 17.43 -17.15 3.68
N TYR A 567 16.11 -17.00 3.81
CA TYR A 567 15.25 -16.44 2.77
C TYR A 567 15.68 -15.02 2.39
N ASN A 568 15.93 -14.15 3.38
CA ASN A 568 16.41 -12.79 3.13
C ASN A 568 17.74 -12.77 2.38
N SER A 569 18.68 -13.67 2.72
CA SER A 569 19.93 -13.83 1.96
C SER A 569 19.70 -14.28 0.51
N LEU A 570 18.70 -15.14 0.24
CA LEU A 570 18.35 -15.52 -1.14
C LEU A 570 17.81 -14.32 -1.94
N ILE A 571 16.95 -13.50 -1.33
CA ILE A 571 16.42 -12.29 -1.97
C ILE A 571 17.55 -11.29 -2.25
N GLU A 572 18.41 -11.02 -1.27
CA GLU A 572 19.55 -10.12 -1.44
C GLU A 572 20.49 -10.59 -2.55
N THR A 573 20.82 -11.89 -2.57
CA THR A 573 21.73 -12.48 -3.57
C THR A 573 21.13 -12.50 -4.97
N THR A 574 19.80 -12.46 -5.12
CA THR A 574 19.14 -12.46 -6.44
C THR A 574 18.73 -11.08 -6.95
N ASN A 575 18.88 -10.03 -6.12
CA ASN A 575 18.42 -8.68 -6.45
C ASN A 575 19.06 -8.09 -7.73
N PHE A 576 20.32 -8.46 -8.02
CA PHE A 576 21.04 -7.98 -9.20
C PHE A 576 20.39 -8.39 -10.54
N ILE A 577 19.58 -9.47 -10.56
CA ILE A 577 18.88 -9.96 -11.75
C ILE A 577 17.84 -8.95 -12.23
N PHE A 578 17.30 -8.14 -11.32
CA PHE A 578 16.30 -7.11 -11.62
C PHE A 578 16.93 -5.75 -11.95
N GLN A 579 18.25 -5.69 -12.09
CA GLN A 579 19.01 -4.48 -12.37
C GLN A 579 19.85 -4.64 -13.63
N THR A 580 20.19 -3.53 -14.28
CA THR A 580 21.16 -3.55 -15.38
C THR A 580 22.56 -3.77 -14.83
N THR A 581 23.02 -5.02 -14.87
CA THR A 581 24.27 -5.48 -14.26
C THR A 581 25.26 -5.94 -15.34
N PRO A 582 26.56 -5.59 -15.27
CA PRO A 582 27.58 -6.09 -16.20
C PRO A 582 27.71 -7.62 -16.21
N PHE A 583 28.01 -8.23 -17.37
CA PHE A 583 28.05 -9.70 -17.52
C PHE A 583 29.06 -10.40 -16.58
N ASP A 584 30.21 -9.79 -16.33
CA ASP A 584 31.21 -10.34 -15.41
C ASP A 584 30.71 -10.33 -13.96
N GLU A 585 29.96 -9.29 -13.57
CA GLU A 585 29.34 -9.18 -12.24
C GLU A 585 28.16 -10.15 -12.09
N ILE A 586 27.36 -10.34 -13.15
CA ILE A 586 26.30 -11.36 -13.19
C ILE A 586 26.88 -12.75 -12.91
N THR A 587 28.00 -13.08 -13.55
CA THR A 587 28.65 -14.39 -13.38
C THR A 587 29.11 -14.59 -11.93
N ALA A 588 29.73 -13.57 -11.33
CA ALA A 588 30.18 -13.61 -9.93
C ALA A 588 29.00 -13.76 -8.95
N HIS A 589 27.92 -12.98 -9.12
CA HIS A 589 26.74 -13.09 -8.25
C HIS A 589 26.03 -14.44 -8.38
N LEU A 590 26.01 -15.05 -9.57
CA LEU A 590 25.47 -16.40 -9.76
C LEU A 590 26.33 -17.47 -9.08
N GLU A 591 27.64 -17.27 -8.93
CA GLU A 591 28.48 -18.17 -8.13
C GLU A 591 28.14 -18.09 -6.64
N ASP A 592 27.81 -16.91 -6.12
CA ASP A 592 27.33 -16.76 -4.74
C ASP A 592 25.97 -17.41 -4.54
N LEU A 593 25.04 -17.25 -5.49
CA LEU A 593 23.75 -17.94 -5.47
C LEU A 593 23.92 -19.47 -5.46
N LYS A 594 24.82 -20.01 -6.28
CA LYS A 594 25.10 -21.46 -6.33
C LYS A 594 25.55 -22.04 -5.00
N LYS A 595 26.15 -21.24 -4.11
CA LYS A 595 26.52 -21.68 -2.75
C LYS A 595 25.29 -21.87 -1.85
N LEU A 596 24.20 -21.13 -2.11
CA LEU A 596 22.96 -21.17 -1.34
C LEU A 596 21.99 -22.25 -1.84
N GLU A 597 22.01 -22.59 -3.13
CA GLU A 597 21.09 -23.56 -3.74
C GLU A 597 21.02 -24.93 -3.06
N PRO A 598 22.15 -25.58 -2.65
CA PRO A 598 22.06 -26.88 -2.01
C PRO A 598 21.22 -26.86 -0.73
N LYS A 599 21.34 -25.78 0.06
CA LYS A 599 20.52 -25.58 1.27
C LYS A 599 19.05 -25.39 0.89
N LEU A 600 18.75 -24.55 -0.10
CA LEU A 600 17.39 -24.32 -0.57
C LEU A 600 16.73 -25.61 -1.09
N LYS A 601 17.44 -26.40 -1.91
CA LYS A 601 16.94 -27.68 -2.43
C LYS A 601 16.64 -28.69 -1.32
N ASN A 602 17.51 -28.77 -0.30
CA ASN A 602 17.32 -29.65 0.85
C ASN A 602 16.09 -29.25 1.67
N GLU A 603 15.94 -27.96 1.96
CA GLU A 603 14.80 -27.42 2.70
C GLU A 603 13.47 -27.65 1.95
N LEU A 604 13.42 -27.35 0.65
CA LEU A 604 12.24 -27.60 -0.19
C LEU A 604 11.90 -29.08 -0.26
N THR A 605 12.91 -29.95 -0.39
CA THR A 605 12.69 -31.41 -0.39
C THR A 605 12.11 -31.89 0.94
N ALA A 606 12.54 -31.32 2.07
CA ALA A 606 11.98 -31.63 3.38
C ALA A 606 10.52 -31.15 3.51
N LEU A 607 10.22 -29.93 3.04
CA LEU A 607 8.87 -29.37 3.03
C LEU A 607 7.91 -30.18 2.14
N LEU A 608 8.35 -30.62 0.96
CA LEU A 608 7.57 -31.46 0.04
C LEU A 608 7.25 -32.86 0.61
N LYS A 609 8.05 -33.35 1.57
CA LYS A 609 7.80 -34.63 2.26
C LYS A 609 6.87 -34.49 3.46
N ALA A 610 6.59 -33.27 3.93
CA ALA A 610 5.72 -33.05 5.07
C ALA A 610 4.24 -33.20 4.64
N PRO A 611 3.48 -34.18 5.18
CA PRO A 611 2.12 -34.49 4.73
C PRO A 611 1.18 -33.28 4.73
N LEU A 612 1.21 -32.50 5.83
CA LEU A 612 0.38 -31.31 6.02
C LEU A 612 0.64 -30.16 5.02
N ILE A 613 1.74 -30.23 4.27
CA ILE A 613 2.17 -29.24 3.29
C ILE A 613 1.91 -29.75 1.87
N ALA A 614 2.30 -30.99 1.58
CA ALA A 614 2.19 -31.60 0.26
C ALA A 614 0.74 -31.68 -0.25
N GLU A 615 -0.23 -31.87 0.65
CA GLU A 615 -1.66 -31.94 0.31
C GLU A 615 -2.26 -30.61 -0.17
N LYS A 616 -1.61 -29.48 0.12
CA LYS A 616 -2.12 -28.13 -0.22
C LYS A 616 -1.48 -27.51 -1.45
N LEU A 617 -0.44 -28.13 -1.99
CA LEU A 617 0.18 -27.68 -3.24
C LEU A 617 -0.64 -28.20 -4.42
N ASP A 618 -0.93 -27.32 -5.37
CA ASP A 618 -1.45 -27.74 -6.66
C ASP A 618 -0.38 -28.54 -7.45
N GLU A 619 -0.82 -29.32 -8.43
CA GLU A 619 0.08 -30.17 -9.21
C GLU A 619 1.14 -29.37 -9.98
N SER A 620 0.81 -28.15 -10.43
CA SER A 620 1.76 -27.29 -11.15
C SER A 620 2.91 -26.82 -10.24
N ALA A 621 2.59 -26.45 -9.00
CA ALA A 621 3.55 -26.07 -7.97
C ALA A 621 4.45 -27.24 -7.61
N LYS A 622 3.87 -28.45 -7.43
CA LYS A 622 4.64 -29.67 -7.18
C LYS A 622 5.63 -29.94 -8.30
N ILE A 623 5.19 -29.89 -9.56
CA ILE A 623 6.04 -30.11 -10.72
C ILE A 623 7.16 -29.06 -10.77
N SER A 624 6.85 -27.77 -10.62
CA SER A 624 7.86 -26.72 -10.63
C SER A 624 8.92 -26.91 -9.54
N LEU A 625 8.51 -27.24 -8.31
CA LEU A 625 9.42 -27.48 -7.20
C LEU A 625 10.24 -28.76 -7.39
N GLN A 626 9.65 -29.82 -7.94
CA GLN A 626 10.36 -31.05 -8.29
C GLN A 626 11.40 -30.79 -9.38
N THR A 627 11.06 -30.04 -10.43
CA THR A 627 12.02 -29.64 -11.47
C THR A 627 13.20 -28.89 -10.87
N TYR A 628 12.97 -27.92 -9.99
CA TYR A 628 14.05 -27.17 -9.35
C TYR A 628 14.92 -28.04 -8.42
N THR A 629 14.29 -28.89 -7.60
CA THR A 629 14.99 -29.72 -6.61
C THR A 629 15.76 -30.90 -7.21
N GLN A 630 15.31 -31.42 -8.35
CA GLN A 630 15.89 -32.61 -9.01
C GLN A 630 16.94 -32.28 -10.08
N ASN A 631 17.02 -31.02 -10.54
CA ASN A 631 17.91 -30.61 -11.62
C ASN A 631 18.95 -29.58 -11.17
N THR A 632 20.05 -29.50 -11.90
CA THR A 632 20.99 -28.37 -11.83
C THR A 632 20.63 -27.40 -12.94
N LEU A 633 20.14 -26.21 -12.58
CA LEU A 633 19.71 -25.21 -13.54
C LEU A 633 20.83 -24.22 -13.84
N HIS A 634 20.89 -23.77 -15.09
CA HIS A 634 21.82 -22.73 -15.55
C HIS A 634 21.04 -21.47 -15.88
N TYR A 635 21.33 -20.37 -15.19
CA TYR A 635 20.52 -19.15 -15.26
C TYR A 635 21.01 -18.11 -16.26
N PHE A 636 22.27 -18.18 -16.67
CA PHE A 636 22.88 -17.19 -17.55
C PHE A 636 23.89 -17.86 -18.48
N ASN A 637 23.83 -17.48 -19.75
CA ASN A 637 24.82 -17.74 -20.77
C ASN A 637 25.50 -16.41 -21.15
N VAL A 638 26.64 -16.50 -21.85
CA VAL A 638 27.55 -15.40 -22.23
C VAL A 638 26.94 -13.99 -22.29
N ASP A 639 25.79 -13.82 -22.93
CA ASP A 639 25.13 -12.54 -23.14
C ASP A 639 23.63 -12.51 -22.75
N ALA A 640 23.06 -13.59 -22.20
CA ALA A 640 21.61 -13.69 -21.96
C ALA A 640 21.22 -14.60 -20.79
N TYR A 641 20.15 -14.22 -20.08
CA TYR A 641 19.51 -15.05 -19.06
C TYR A 641 18.68 -16.19 -19.67
N HIS A 642 18.55 -17.28 -18.92
CA HIS A 642 17.62 -18.38 -19.20
C HIS A 642 16.34 -18.17 -18.41
N ASP A 643 15.36 -17.52 -19.04
CA ASP A 643 14.13 -17.09 -18.38
C ASP A 643 13.34 -18.25 -17.73
N ASP A 644 13.23 -19.40 -18.39
CA ASP A 644 12.55 -20.59 -17.84
C ASP A 644 13.21 -21.11 -16.55
N ASN A 645 14.54 -21.14 -16.52
CA ASN A 645 15.28 -21.60 -15.35
C ASN A 645 15.20 -20.58 -14.20
N LEU A 646 15.23 -19.29 -14.53
CA LEU A 646 14.99 -18.23 -13.56
C LEU A 646 13.57 -18.30 -12.99
N ALA A 647 12.56 -18.58 -13.82
CA ALA A 647 11.19 -18.77 -13.37
C ALA A 647 11.09 -19.91 -12.33
N HIS A 648 11.76 -21.04 -12.56
CA HIS A 648 11.84 -22.12 -11.58
C HIS A 648 12.56 -21.72 -10.29
N LEU A 649 13.67 -20.98 -10.37
CA LEU A 649 14.39 -20.46 -9.20
C LEU A 649 13.52 -19.52 -8.36
N PHE A 650 12.90 -18.52 -8.98
CA PHE A 650 12.06 -17.56 -8.27
C PHE A 650 10.79 -18.20 -7.72
N SER A 651 10.20 -19.15 -8.45
CA SER A 651 9.13 -20.01 -7.96
C SER A 651 9.57 -20.77 -6.70
N ALA A 652 10.76 -21.39 -6.72
CA ALA A 652 11.31 -22.10 -5.58
C ALA A 652 11.57 -21.21 -4.36
N ILE A 653 12.11 -20.01 -4.56
CA ILE A 653 12.35 -19.01 -3.49
C ILE A 653 11.00 -18.55 -2.88
N ASN A 654 10.01 -18.25 -3.71
CA ASN A 654 8.69 -17.81 -3.25
C ASN A 654 7.97 -18.91 -2.46
N TYR A 655 7.91 -20.12 -3.01
CA TYR A 655 7.31 -21.26 -2.32
C TYR A 655 8.06 -21.64 -1.05
N TYR A 656 9.38 -21.49 -0.99
CA TYR A 656 10.11 -21.73 0.26
C TYR A 656 9.56 -20.90 1.41
N HIS A 657 9.38 -19.58 1.21
CA HIS A 657 8.80 -18.67 2.20
C HIS A 657 7.35 -19.03 2.56
N GLN A 658 6.51 -19.27 1.55
CA GLN A 658 5.10 -19.62 1.78
C GLN A 658 4.95 -20.94 2.55
N LEU A 659 5.70 -21.97 2.18
CA LEU A 659 5.59 -23.30 2.78
C LEU A 659 6.16 -23.33 4.20
N MET A 660 7.26 -22.61 4.47
CA MET A 660 7.77 -22.50 5.84
C MET A 660 6.80 -21.76 6.76
N ALA A 661 6.21 -20.65 6.31
CA ALA A 661 5.20 -19.91 7.06
C ALA A 661 3.94 -20.76 7.29
N ARG A 662 3.52 -21.53 6.28
CA ARG A 662 2.39 -22.45 6.40
C ARG A 662 2.65 -23.57 7.40
N GLN A 663 3.84 -24.18 7.36
CA GLN A 663 4.22 -25.23 8.32
C GLN A 663 4.20 -24.71 9.75
N TYR A 664 4.76 -23.51 9.96
CA TYR A 664 4.78 -22.84 11.25
C TYR A 664 3.36 -22.60 11.78
N PHE A 665 2.49 -22.01 10.96
CA PHE A 665 1.08 -21.78 11.28
C PHE A 665 0.33 -23.08 11.62
N LEU A 666 0.47 -24.13 10.80
CA LEU A 666 -0.24 -25.40 11.01
C LEU A 666 0.20 -26.10 12.29
N LYS A 667 1.50 -26.07 12.61
CA LYS A 667 2.02 -26.66 13.86
C LYS A 667 1.51 -25.94 15.11
N LYS A 668 1.42 -24.61 15.04
CA LYS A 668 0.75 -23.80 16.07
C LYS A 668 -0.73 -24.16 16.18
N GLN A 669 -1.44 -24.24 15.04
CA GLN A 669 -2.85 -24.61 14.99
C GLN A 669 -3.11 -26.01 15.60
N THR A 670 -2.20 -26.97 15.42
CA THR A 670 -2.29 -28.30 16.06
C THR A 670 -2.30 -28.20 17.59
N ILE A 671 -1.42 -27.39 18.18
CA ILE A 671 -1.40 -27.17 19.64
C ILE A 671 -2.74 -26.60 20.11
N LEU A 672 -3.21 -25.54 19.43
CA LEU A 672 -4.42 -24.83 19.84
C LEU A 672 -5.69 -25.66 19.65
N ARG A 673 -5.74 -26.53 18.64
CA ARG A 673 -6.83 -27.49 18.47
C ARG A 673 -6.84 -28.51 19.59
N PHE A 674 -5.68 -29.06 19.93
CA PHE A 674 -5.54 -30.01 21.03
C PHE A 674 -5.96 -29.40 22.36
N GLN A 675 -5.57 -28.15 22.64
CA GLN A 675 -6.04 -27.40 23.81
C GLN A 675 -7.57 -27.28 23.87
N LYS A 676 -8.22 -26.96 22.74
CA LYS A 676 -9.69 -26.89 22.65
C LYS A 676 -10.36 -28.25 22.87
N GLU A 677 -9.77 -29.33 22.34
CA GLU A 677 -10.26 -30.70 22.57
C GLU A 677 -10.24 -31.08 24.05
N LEU A 678 -9.21 -30.66 24.78
CA LEU A 678 -9.11 -30.90 26.23
C LEU A 678 -10.26 -30.23 27.00
N LEU A 679 -10.67 -29.01 26.63
CA LEU A 679 -11.82 -28.33 27.25
C LEU A 679 -13.12 -29.09 27.01
N SER A 680 -13.33 -29.52 25.76
CA SER A 680 -14.55 -30.25 25.34
C SER A 680 -14.69 -31.61 26.03
N SER A 681 -13.56 -32.27 26.31
CA SER A 681 -13.51 -33.61 26.93
C SER A 681 -13.60 -33.55 28.47
N GLY A 682 -13.40 -32.38 29.08
CA GLY A 682 -13.36 -32.17 30.52
C GLY A 682 -14.68 -31.74 31.18
N GLY A 683 -15.76 -31.53 30.41
CA GLY A 683 -17.06 -31.10 30.93
C GLY A 683 -17.14 -29.64 31.37
N LEU A 684 -16.15 -28.82 30.99
CA LEU A 684 -16.11 -27.36 31.21
C LEU A 684 -16.40 -26.68 29.87
N THR A 685 -17.68 -26.52 29.51
CA THR A 685 -18.15 -25.66 28.41
C THR A 685 -18.86 -24.45 28.96
#